data_AF-A0A940Z975-F1
#
_entry.id   AF-A0A940Z975-F1
#
_cell.length_a   1.000
_cell.length_b   1.000
_cell.length_c   1.000
_cell.angle_alpha   90.00
_cell.angle_beta   90.00
_cell.angle_gamma   90.00
#
_symmetry.space_group_name_H-M   'P 1'
#
loop_
_entity.id
_entity.type
_entity.pdbx_description
1 polymer ?
#
loop_
_entity_poly.entity_id
_entity_poly.type
_entity_poly.pdbx_seq_one_letter_code
_entity_poly.pdbx_strand_id
1 'polypeptide(L)'
;QLLPWLFSPRLSAISRWKIGDNLRRSLVAGSLLQWFLAGWLMQPLSPGVWTISGMLVLAVPILTGLFGALRRRLNGQPARQSEAGLKNSFFRWLLALAFLPYDAQTATDAIVRTLVRLGITRRGLLRWTSSDQVARRQSLRGARATWQQMLLSFVLVVIFAILIVWFRPAALPWAAPLLAAWLLSPGIAIWVSRPLTRRAESLDSVQTRELHRLARRTWLFFEQFIGPEDQWLPPDHFQEAPLGIVAHRTSPTNIGMALLSALGAYDLGYLEVLTLSTRLISSFDTLEKLERFRGHFLNWYDTRSLDPLHPRYVSTVDSGNLAASLIALRQGCLEIPDKPVLRWDSFKGLLDAIDLLDTVFSDLDAPSLHKTIDELRNALKSIVQSIQSVKKEPTRWVGLLSDLSSNGNGQIFRRNWSELDRLIVGLVENNPQELNPENLRRLRYYNRGARQQINSIQRCIDLLLPWLASFHNIPALFQEEDVPPSLAQAWHALEMAFPAQPSLAEIPSACQSGRVVLDQLREVLKDAHFPPMHDGAKRESVYHWANDLEKKLDTAALTAKTLLNGYQELAHRCDLLFQGMDFTFLFDAQRQVFHIGYNVTNGNLDLNYYDLLASEARLASLVAIAKGEVPQSHWLHLGRPFTRVDGQQALISWSATMFEYLMPHLMVSSKPGTLLGQTLEVVVDRQIEYGHEKNVPWGISESGYYRFDANQFYQYRAFGVPGLGYKRGLADDLVITPYASLLALPLRPRAVLHNTELLKQLGMLGMYGFYEAADFTQARLAAGQQRAIVQSYMAHHQGMIMLSLVNYLQGDAMVRRFQRDPRIQSVELLPHRGQLLAGGSSGATAQGALPLKWSLQHPNYRRRRWVQCLGRH
;
A
#
# COMPACT_ATOMS: atom_id res chain seq x y z
N GLN A 1 37.47 -12.18 17.86
CA GLN A 1 37.94 -11.17 16.88
C GLN A 1 38.31 -9.85 17.56
N LEU A 2 37.57 -9.42 18.60
CA LEU A 2 37.91 -8.22 19.40
C LEU A 2 38.97 -8.46 20.48
N LEU A 3 39.35 -9.71 20.74
CA LEU A 3 40.34 -10.09 21.78
C LEU A 3 41.68 -9.33 21.67
N PRO A 4 42.29 -9.18 20.47
CA PRO A 4 43.54 -8.42 20.33
C PRO A 4 43.39 -6.93 20.63
N TRP A 5 42.17 -6.39 20.45
CA TRP A 5 41.86 -4.98 20.67
C TRP A 5 41.66 -4.66 22.15
N LEU A 6 41.33 -5.66 22.98
CA LEU A 6 41.19 -5.50 24.43
C LEU A 6 42.47 -4.95 25.08
N PHE A 7 43.63 -5.33 24.53
CA PHE A 7 44.96 -4.93 25.01
C PHE A 7 45.59 -3.80 24.18
N SER A 8 44.86 -3.23 23.21
CA SER A 8 45.39 -2.17 22.36
C SER A 8 45.46 -0.84 23.12
N PRO A 9 46.62 -0.15 23.12
CA PRO A 9 46.74 1.17 23.73
C PRO A 9 45.98 2.26 22.95
N ARG A 10 45.49 1.96 21.74
CA ARG A 10 44.75 2.89 20.87
C ARG A 10 43.27 3.08 21.26
N LEU A 11 42.77 2.33 22.24
CA LEU A 11 41.38 2.35 22.66
C LEU A 11 41.19 2.94 24.06
N SER A 12 40.15 3.77 24.22
CA SER A 12 39.78 4.33 25.52
C SER A 12 39.49 3.23 26.56
N ALA A 13 39.64 3.55 27.85
CA ALA A 13 39.32 2.63 28.93
C ALA A 13 37.87 2.13 28.86
N ILE A 14 36.94 3.01 28.50
CA ILE A 14 35.51 2.68 28.31
C ILE A 14 35.33 1.70 27.14
N SER A 15 36.00 1.92 26.02
CA SER A 15 35.94 1.03 24.85
C SER A 15 36.49 -0.37 25.19
N ARG A 16 37.60 -0.45 25.94
CA ARG A 16 38.17 -1.72 26.41
C ARG A 16 37.25 -2.44 27.38
N TRP A 17 36.64 -1.71 28.33
CA TRP A 17 35.64 -2.28 29.24
C TRP A 17 34.43 -2.84 28.48
N LYS A 18 33.91 -2.13 27.48
CA LYS A 18 32.81 -2.62 26.62
C LYS A 18 33.18 -3.92 25.90
N ILE A 19 34.41 -4.04 25.40
CA ILE A 19 34.90 -5.29 24.78
C ILE A 19 34.98 -6.41 25.82
N GLY A 20 35.55 -6.14 27.00
CA GLY A 20 35.67 -7.11 28.08
C GLY A 20 34.31 -7.60 28.59
N ASP A 21 33.35 -6.69 28.79
CA ASP A 21 31.99 -7.05 29.20
C ASP A 21 31.25 -7.86 28.12
N ASN A 22 31.45 -7.56 26.83
CA ASN A 22 30.90 -8.39 25.75
C ASN A 22 31.46 -9.82 25.78
N LEU A 23 32.75 -9.99 26.05
CA LEU A 23 33.36 -11.32 26.19
C LEU A 23 32.79 -12.05 27.42
N ARG A 24 32.68 -11.38 28.56
CA ARG A 24 32.05 -11.93 29.77
C ARG A 24 30.61 -12.39 29.49
N ARG A 25 29.79 -11.53 28.87
CA ARG A 25 28.39 -11.84 28.56
C ARG A 25 28.23 -13.06 27.67
N SER A 26 29.17 -13.31 26.76
CA SER A 26 29.14 -14.50 25.90
C SER A 26 29.29 -15.83 26.66
N LEU A 27 29.85 -15.80 27.88
CA LEU A 27 30.01 -16.99 28.72
C LEU A 27 28.83 -17.24 29.65
N VAL A 28 27.99 -16.23 29.91
CA VAL A 28 26.93 -16.28 30.95
C VAL A 28 26.00 -17.47 30.77
N ALA A 29 25.51 -17.73 29.55
CA ALA A 29 24.58 -18.84 29.31
C ALA A 29 25.23 -20.21 29.61
N GLY A 30 26.45 -20.43 29.14
CA GLY A 30 27.20 -21.67 29.40
C GLY A 30 27.54 -21.85 30.88
N SER A 31 27.99 -20.79 31.54
CA SER A 31 28.30 -20.80 32.98
C SER A 31 27.06 -21.05 33.84
N LEU A 32 25.91 -20.48 33.49
CA LEU A 32 24.65 -20.73 34.20
C LEU A 32 24.15 -22.16 34.00
N LEU A 33 24.28 -22.72 32.80
CA LEU A 33 23.94 -24.12 32.57
C LEU A 33 24.81 -25.06 33.41
N GLN A 34 26.12 -24.79 33.48
CA GLN A 34 27.05 -25.50 34.36
C GLN A 34 26.71 -25.32 35.84
N TRP A 35 26.29 -24.12 36.24
CA TRP A 35 25.84 -23.81 37.60
C TRP A 35 24.65 -24.68 38.02
N PHE A 36 23.62 -24.79 37.18
CA PHE A 36 22.48 -25.66 37.45
C PHE A 36 22.89 -27.13 37.54
N LEU A 37 23.72 -27.62 36.61
CA LEU A 37 24.17 -29.01 36.62
C LEU A 37 25.03 -29.36 37.84
N ALA A 38 25.97 -28.49 38.20
CA ALA A 38 26.78 -28.66 39.40
C ALA A 38 25.90 -28.72 40.66
N GLY A 39 24.92 -27.82 40.76
CA GLY A 39 23.97 -27.78 41.88
C GLY A 39 23.07 -29.00 41.99
N TRP A 40 22.77 -29.67 40.87
CA TRP A 40 21.92 -30.86 40.85
C TRP A 40 22.70 -32.17 41.02
N LEU A 41 23.96 -32.23 40.58
CA LEU A 41 24.77 -33.46 40.57
C LEU A 41 25.78 -33.54 41.73
N MET A 42 26.27 -32.41 42.27
CA MET A 42 27.30 -32.40 43.31
C MET A 42 26.71 -32.37 44.73
N GLN A 43 27.29 -33.16 45.64
CA GLN A 43 27.10 -33.09 47.09
C GLN A 43 28.16 -32.14 47.69
N PRO A 44 27.91 -31.38 48.79
CA PRO A 44 26.86 -31.53 49.81
C PRO A 44 25.74 -30.46 49.77
N LEU A 45 25.69 -29.60 48.75
CA LEU A 45 24.81 -28.43 48.74
C LEU A 45 23.34 -28.79 48.42
N SER A 46 22.40 -27.94 48.85
CA SER A 46 20.97 -28.12 48.59
C SER A 46 20.60 -27.75 47.13
N PRO A 47 19.94 -28.63 46.36
CA PRO A 47 19.56 -28.35 44.97
C PRO A 47 18.67 -27.11 44.80
N GLY A 48 17.86 -26.78 45.82
CA GLY A 48 16.98 -25.61 45.80
C GLY A 48 17.72 -24.28 45.77
N VAL A 49 18.78 -24.12 46.58
CA VAL A 49 19.57 -22.87 46.63
C VAL A 49 20.25 -22.59 45.29
N TRP A 50 20.79 -23.63 44.63
CA TRP A 50 21.40 -23.50 43.30
C TRP A 50 20.39 -23.12 42.23
N THR A 51 19.20 -23.73 42.28
CA THR A 51 18.12 -23.44 41.33
C THR A 51 17.62 -22.00 41.48
N ILE A 52 17.34 -21.56 42.71
CA ILE A 52 16.84 -20.20 42.98
C ILE A 52 17.90 -19.14 42.64
N SER A 53 19.17 -19.37 43.02
CA SER A 53 20.25 -18.42 42.72
C SER A 53 20.47 -18.25 41.22
N GLY A 54 20.48 -19.34 40.44
CA GLY A 54 20.58 -19.27 38.98
C GLY A 54 19.41 -18.52 38.33
N MET A 55 18.18 -18.74 38.82
CA MET A 55 16.99 -18.03 38.35
C MET A 55 17.04 -16.52 38.67
N LEU A 56 17.58 -16.17 39.84
CA LEU A 56 17.71 -14.78 40.30
C LEU A 56 18.71 -13.98 39.44
N VAL A 57 19.80 -14.62 38.98
CA VAL A 57 20.76 -13.99 38.06
C VAL A 57 20.09 -13.53 36.76
N LEU A 58 19.14 -14.31 36.25
CA LEU A 58 18.37 -13.94 35.06
C LEU A 58 17.23 -12.95 35.36
N ALA A 59 16.83 -12.78 36.63
CA ALA A 59 15.70 -11.94 37.04
C ALA A 59 16.02 -10.44 37.12
N VAL A 60 17.26 -10.03 36.82
CA VAL A 60 17.70 -8.62 36.82
C VAL A 60 16.75 -7.67 36.06
N PRO A 61 16.20 -8.01 34.87
CA PRO A 61 15.24 -7.15 34.16
C PRO A 61 13.91 -6.92 34.88
N ILE A 62 13.50 -7.86 35.74
CA ILE A 62 12.30 -7.73 36.58
C ILE A 62 12.60 -6.75 37.72
N LEU A 63 13.75 -6.90 38.37
CA LEU A 63 14.18 -6.02 39.47
C LEU A 63 14.32 -4.56 39.01
N THR A 64 14.95 -4.33 37.85
CA THR A 64 15.05 -2.98 37.28
C THR A 64 13.69 -2.45 36.80
N GLY A 65 12.83 -3.31 36.27
CA GLY A 65 11.46 -2.98 35.89
C GLY A 65 10.60 -2.55 37.09
N LEU A 66 10.69 -3.27 38.21
CA LEU A 66 10.03 -2.96 39.48
C LEU A 66 10.50 -1.62 40.04
N PHE A 67 11.81 -1.40 40.10
CA PHE A 67 12.38 -0.13 40.56
C PHE A 67 11.91 1.04 39.68
N GLY A 68 11.90 0.85 38.35
CA GLY A 68 11.40 1.85 37.41
C GLY A 68 9.90 2.12 37.55
N ALA A 69 9.09 1.09 37.79
CA ALA A 69 7.66 1.22 38.05
C ALA A 69 7.38 1.98 39.36
N LEU A 70 8.12 1.65 40.42
CA LEU A 70 8.03 2.34 41.71
C LEU A 70 8.37 3.84 41.55
N ARG A 71 9.47 4.16 40.88
CA ARG A 71 9.87 5.55 40.60
C ARG A 71 8.83 6.31 39.79
N ARG A 72 8.19 5.67 38.80
CA ARG A 72 7.14 6.30 37.98
C ARG A 72 5.85 6.54 38.78
N ARG A 73 5.49 5.62 39.68
CA ARG A 73 4.34 5.77 40.57
C ARG A 73 4.53 6.90 41.56
N LEU A 74 5.74 7.05 42.10
CA LEU A 74 6.13 8.19 42.95
C LEU A 74 6.08 9.53 42.19
N ASN A 75 6.26 9.52 40.87
CA ASN A 75 6.21 10.70 40.01
C ASN A 75 4.82 10.96 39.38
N GLY A 76 3.74 10.33 39.86
CA GLY A 76 2.36 10.65 39.45
C GLY A 76 1.92 10.13 38.07
N GLN A 77 2.64 9.18 37.45
CA GLN A 77 2.25 8.62 36.15
C GLN A 77 1.18 7.50 36.27
N PRO A 78 0.30 7.32 35.26
CA PRO A 78 -0.79 6.34 35.31
C PRO A 78 -0.31 4.88 35.43
N ALA A 79 -0.99 4.11 36.28
CA ALA A 79 -0.60 2.74 36.67
C ALA A 79 -0.52 1.76 35.48
N ARG A 80 -1.41 1.92 34.50
CA ARG A 80 -1.54 1.04 33.33
C ARG A 80 -0.25 0.92 32.50
N GLN A 81 0.56 1.98 32.43
CA GLN A 81 1.84 1.98 31.72
C GLN A 81 2.94 1.18 32.46
N SER A 82 2.84 1.09 33.79
CA SER A 82 3.82 0.35 34.60
C SER A 82 3.59 -1.16 34.55
N GLU A 83 2.33 -1.60 34.44
CA GLU A 83 1.95 -3.00 34.34
C GLU A 83 2.46 -3.67 33.05
N ALA A 84 2.34 -2.98 31.91
CA ALA A 84 2.82 -3.51 30.63
C ALA A 84 4.34 -3.73 30.61
N GLY A 85 5.10 -2.80 31.19
CA GLY A 85 6.56 -2.91 31.30
C GLY A 85 6.99 -4.09 32.18
N LEU A 86 6.34 -4.27 33.34
CA LEU A 86 6.58 -5.39 34.25
C LEU A 86 6.23 -6.73 33.61
N LYS A 87 5.08 -6.80 32.92
CA LYS A 87 4.65 -7.98 32.17
C LYS A 87 5.70 -8.38 31.13
N ASN A 88 6.20 -7.42 30.35
CA ASN A 88 7.25 -7.67 29.37
C ASN A 88 8.56 -8.16 30.00
N SER A 89 9.01 -7.55 31.10
CA SER A 89 10.20 -8.01 31.83
C SER A 89 10.04 -9.44 32.36
N PHE A 90 8.86 -9.78 32.87
CA PHE A 90 8.54 -11.11 33.36
C PHE A 90 8.58 -12.17 32.25
N PHE A 91 7.92 -11.92 31.11
CA PHE A 91 7.96 -12.84 29.98
C PHE A 91 9.38 -13.00 29.41
N ARG A 92 10.19 -11.93 29.38
CA ARG A 92 11.60 -12.02 28.95
C ARG A 92 12.42 -12.91 29.87
N TRP A 93 12.22 -12.81 31.18
CA TRP A 93 12.87 -13.68 32.14
C TRP A 93 12.46 -15.15 31.95
N LEU A 94 11.16 -15.41 31.75
CA LEU A 94 10.67 -16.76 31.48
C LEU A 94 11.27 -17.35 30.20
N LEU A 95 11.34 -16.57 29.12
CA LEU A 95 11.96 -17.01 27.86
C LEU A 95 13.47 -17.23 28.02
N ALA A 96 14.18 -16.38 28.76
CA ALA A 96 15.60 -16.56 29.04
C ALA A 96 15.88 -17.86 29.82
N LEU A 97 14.98 -18.24 30.74
CA LEU A 97 15.05 -19.53 31.42
C LEU A 97 14.79 -20.71 30.48
N ALA A 98 13.75 -20.61 29.64
CA ALA A 98 13.36 -21.67 28.71
C ALA A 98 14.41 -21.93 27.61
N PHE A 99 15.07 -20.87 27.11
CA PHE A 99 16.05 -20.96 26.04
C PHE A 99 17.50 -21.13 26.50
N LEU A 100 17.76 -21.18 27.81
CA LEU A 100 19.13 -21.24 28.36
C LEU A 100 20.03 -22.33 27.72
N PRO A 101 19.59 -23.59 27.52
CA PRO A 101 20.43 -24.62 26.90
C PRO A 101 20.75 -24.30 25.44
N TYR A 102 19.79 -23.73 24.72
CA TYR A 102 19.96 -23.35 23.33
C TYR A 102 20.87 -22.12 23.18
N ASP A 103 20.74 -21.13 24.05
CA ASP A 103 21.64 -19.98 24.13
C ASP A 103 23.07 -20.41 24.46
N ALA A 104 23.23 -21.36 25.39
CA ALA A 104 24.52 -21.94 25.74
C ALA A 104 25.15 -22.70 24.55
N GLN A 105 24.36 -23.51 23.84
CA GLN A 105 24.81 -24.22 22.63
C GLN A 105 25.27 -23.23 21.55
N THR A 106 24.46 -22.20 21.29
CA THR A 106 24.73 -21.19 20.25
C THR A 106 25.98 -20.36 20.58
N ALA A 107 26.11 -19.94 21.85
CA ALA A 107 27.30 -19.24 22.33
C ALA A 107 28.56 -20.12 22.21
N THR A 108 28.46 -21.39 22.60
CA THR A 108 29.59 -22.34 22.52
C THR A 108 30.02 -22.58 21.08
N ASP A 109 29.09 -22.86 20.17
CA ASP A 109 29.37 -23.02 18.73
C ASP A 109 30.02 -21.75 18.15
N ALA A 110 29.50 -20.56 18.49
CA ALA A 110 30.08 -19.30 18.05
C ALA A 110 31.50 -19.09 18.58
N ILE A 111 31.76 -19.40 19.86
CA ILE A 111 33.10 -19.31 20.47
C ILE A 111 34.05 -20.28 19.78
N VAL A 112 33.70 -21.56 19.65
CA VAL A 112 34.54 -22.59 19.02
C VAL A 112 34.86 -22.22 17.58
N ARG A 113 33.86 -21.88 16.76
CA ARG A 113 34.09 -21.45 15.37
C ARG A 113 34.97 -20.21 15.29
N THR A 114 34.81 -19.26 16.21
CA THR A 114 35.64 -18.05 16.24
C THR A 114 37.08 -18.37 16.60
N LEU A 115 37.32 -19.24 17.58
CA LEU A 115 38.65 -19.70 17.96
C LEU A 115 39.33 -20.47 16.82
N VAL A 116 38.61 -21.39 16.16
CA VAL A 116 39.11 -22.11 14.98
C VAL A 116 39.45 -21.16 13.83
N ARG A 117 38.60 -20.14 13.58
CA ARG A 117 38.87 -19.14 12.53
C ARG A 117 40.07 -18.26 12.83
N LEU A 118 40.30 -17.91 14.10
CA LEU A 118 41.43 -17.06 14.50
C LEU A 118 42.74 -17.84 14.59
N GLY A 119 42.70 -19.04 15.17
CA GLY A 119 43.88 -19.84 15.46
C GLY A 119 44.34 -20.70 14.29
N ILE A 120 43.41 -21.30 13.54
CA ILE A 120 43.71 -22.35 12.56
C ILE A 120 43.50 -21.84 11.13
N THR A 121 42.26 -21.44 10.78
CA THR A 121 41.92 -21.30 9.35
C THR A 121 42.22 -19.93 8.77
N ARG A 122 42.24 -18.85 9.58
CA ARG A 122 42.46 -17.45 9.20
C ARG A 122 41.63 -16.93 8.00
N ARG A 123 40.58 -17.65 7.58
CA ARG A 123 39.71 -17.32 6.44
C ARG A 123 38.35 -16.82 6.91
N GLY A 124 37.75 -15.89 6.17
CA GLY A 124 36.39 -15.38 6.45
C GLY A 124 36.27 -14.53 7.72
N LEU A 125 37.37 -13.88 8.14
CA LEU A 125 37.43 -13.04 9.34
C LEU A 125 36.49 -11.83 9.31
N LEU A 126 36.00 -11.44 8.14
CA LEU A 126 35.09 -10.30 7.92
C LEU A 126 33.64 -10.72 7.58
N ARG A 127 33.29 -12.01 7.64
CA ARG A 127 31.89 -12.43 7.39
C ARG A 127 31.01 -12.04 8.58
N TRP A 128 30.40 -10.89 8.49
CA TRP A 128 29.33 -10.43 9.37
C TRP A 128 28.00 -11.02 8.87
N THR A 129 27.55 -12.10 9.49
CA THR A 129 26.15 -12.55 9.32
C THR A 129 25.34 -11.83 10.37
N SER A 130 24.49 -10.90 9.94
CA SER A 130 23.54 -10.24 10.85
C SER A 130 22.59 -11.27 11.44
N SER A 131 22.14 -11.03 12.68
CA SER A 131 21.10 -11.83 13.34
C SER A 131 19.87 -12.02 12.46
N ASP A 132 19.52 -11.01 11.65
CA ASP A 132 18.38 -11.04 10.71
C ASP A 132 18.58 -12.00 9.53
N GLN A 133 19.79 -12.14 8.99
CA GLN A 133 20.06 -13.15 7.95
C GLN A 133 19.93 -14.58 8.47
N VAL A 134 20.23 -14.80 9.75
CA VAL A 134 20.03 -16.07 10.45
C VAL A 134 18.54 -16.28 10.74
N ALA A 135 17.83 -15.24 11.19
CA ALA A 135 16.39 -15.26 11.44
C ALA A 135 15.57 -15.55 10.16
N ARG A 136 15.95 -15.01 8.99
CA ARG A 136 15.30 -15.32 7.70
C ARG A 136 15.48 -16.78 7.30
N ARG A 137 16.68 -17.34 7.52
CA ARG A 137 16.92 -18.78 7.30
C ARG A 137 16.10 -19.66 8.26
N GLN A 138 15.76 -19.17 9.46
CA GLN A 138 14.90 -19.87 10.40
C GLN A 138 13.42 -19.74 10.04
N SER A 139 12.92 -18.54 9.76
CA SER A 139 11.50 -18.30 9.45
C SER A 139 11.05 -18.97 8.15
N LEU A 140 11.94 -19.08 7.16
CA LEU A 140 11.68 -19.77 5.88
C LEU A 140 11.66 -21.29 6.02
N ARG A 141 12.23 -21.87 7.08
CA ARG A 141 12.39 -23.31 7.20
C ARG A 141 11.34 -24.00 8.08
N GLY A 142 10.29 -23.26 8.48
CA GLY A 142 9.13 -23.79 9.20
C GLY A 142 9.45 -24.45 10.54
N ALA A 143 8.44 -25.10 11.14
CA ALA A 143 8.58 -25.80 12.42
C ALA A 143 9.71 -26.85 12.40
N ARG A 144 9.85 -27.56 11.27
CA ARG A 144 10.82 -28.67 11.11
C ARG A 144 12.28 -28.23 11.32
N ALA A 145 12.70 -27.08 10.79
CA ALA A 145 14.08 -26.65 10.98
C ALA A 145 14.35 -26.05 12.36
N THR A 146 13.35 -25.45 13.00
CA THR A 146 13.47 -25.03 14.40
C THR A 146 13.75 -26.25 15.28
N TRP A 147 13.01 -27.35 15.07
CA TRP A 147 13.28 -28.64 15.71
C TRP A 147 14.69 -29.18 15.41
N GLN A 148 15.14 -29.16 14.15
CA GLN A 148 16.47 -29.65 13.79
C GLN A 148 17.61 -28.85 14.45
N GLN A 149 17.46 -27.53 14.58
CA GLN A 149 18.50 -26.69 15.19
C GLN A 149 18.56 -26.85 16.72
N MET A 150 17.41 -27.08 17.35
CA MET A 150 17.30 -27.26 18.79
C MET A 150 17.43 -28.73 19.23
N LEU A 151 17.60 -29.67 18.27
CA LEU A 151 17.68 -31.10 18.55
C LEU A 151 18.83 -31.44 19.51
N LEU A 152 20.00 -30.83 19.33
CA LEU A 152 21.14 -31.07 20.22
C LEU A 152 20.84 -30.59 21.65
N SER A 153 20.21 -29.41 21.80
CA SER A 153 19.75 -28.92 23.10
C SER A 153 18.74 -29.89 23.72
N PHE A 154 17.80 -30.41 22.94
CA PHE A 154 16.81 -31.38 23.42
C PHE A 154 17.48 -32.68 23.92
N VAL A 155 18.41 -33.24 23.14
CA VAL A 155 19.17 -34.44 23.53
C VAL A 155 19.98 -34.19 24.81
N LEU A 156 20.63 -33.04 24.93
CA LEU A 156 21.38 -32.67 26.14
C LEU A 156 20.47 -32.61 27.38
N VAL A 157 19.27 -32.06 27.25
CA VAL A 157 18.30 -31.99 28.36
C VAL A 157 17.86 -33.39 28.80
N VAL A 158 17.62 -34.31 27.86
CA VAL A 158 17.31 -35.72 28.17
C VAL A 158 18.47 -36.40 28.90
N ILE A 159 19.71 -36.19 28.43
CA ILE A 159 20.92 -36.70 29.10
C ILE A 159 21.01 -36.15 30.53
N PHE A 160 20.80 -34.85 30.73
CA PHE A 160 20.83 -34.23 32.07
C PHE A 160 19.75 -34.81 32.98
N ALA A 161 18.54 -35.04 32.48
CA ALA A 161 17.49 -35.68 33.25
C ALA A 161 17.89 -37.10 33.70
N ILE A 162 18.47 -37.91 32.80
CA ILE A 162 18.96 -39.25 33.13
C ILE A 162 20.07 -39.19 34.18
N LEU A 163 21.03 -38.27 34.04
CA LEU A 163 22.11 -38.10 35.01
C LEU A 163 21.60 -37.70 36.40
N ILE A 164 20.61 -36.80 36.47
CA ILE A 164 20.02 -36.40 37.76
C ILE A 164 19.31 -37.58 38.43
N VAL A 165 18.54 -38.36 37.66
CA VAL A 165 17.86 -39.57 38.18
C VAL A 165 18.88 -40.61 38.65
N TRP A 166 20.00 -40.76 37.96
CA TRP A 166 21.02 -41.76 38.29
C TRP A 166 21.86 -41.37 39.52
N PHE A 167 22.31 -40.11 39.59
CA PHE A 167 23.25 -39.67 40.61
C PHE A 167 22.59 -39.05 41.84
N ARG A 168 21.46 -38.34 41.68
CA ARG A 168 20.80 -37.64 42.79
C ARG A 168 19.29 -37.42 42.56
N PRO A 169 18.46 -38.48 42.69
CA PRO A 169 17.01 -38.38 42.49
C PRO A 169 16.33 -37.26 43.32
N ALA A 170 16.86 -36.96 44.50
CA ALA A 170 16.35 -35.90 45.37
C ALA A 170 16.44 -34.48 44.78
N ALA A 171 17.26 -34.26 43.74
CA ALA A 171 17.33 -32.98 43.02
C ALA A 171 16.22 -32.83 41.96
N LEU A 172 15.54 -33.92 41.60
CA LEU A 172 14.56 -33.95 40.51
C LEU A 172 13.38 -32.97 40.72
N PRO A 173 12.76 -32.82 41.92
CA PRO A 173 11.67 -31.86 42.11
C PRO A 173 12.07 -30.40 41.84
N TRP A 174 13.34 -30.06 42.09
CA TRP A 174 13.88 -28.72 41.86
C TRP A 174 14.29 -28.50 40.40
N ALA A 175 14.79 -29.54 39.73
CA ALA A 175 15.19 -29.48 38.32
C ALA A 175 14.01 -29.62 37.35
N ALA A 176 12.95 -30.34 37.73
CA ALA A 176 11.84 -30.70 36.84
C ALA A 176 11.17 -29.50 36.13
N PRO A 177 10.89 -28.36 36.79
CA PRO A 177 10.29 -27.21 36.11
C PRO A 177 11.17 -26.65 34.98
N LEU A 178 12.49 -26.59 35.21
CA LEU A 178 13.44 -26.10 34.21
C LEU A 178 13.66 -27.12 33.11
N LEU A 179 13.79 -28.42 33.43
CA LEU A 179 13.90 -29.49 32.44
C LEU A 179 12.66 -29.52 31.52
N ALA A 180 11.46 -29.37 32.09
CA ALA A 180 10.22 -29.29 31.31
C ALA A 180 10.21 -28.05 30.40
N ALA A 181 10.60 -26.88 30.90
CA ALA A 181 10.72 -25.67 30.09
C ALA A 181 11.75 -25.84 28.95
N TRP A 182 12.87 -26.50 29.21
CA TRP A 182 13.91 -26.78 28.23
C TRP A 182 13.46 -27.79 27.17
N LEU A 183 12.72 -28.84 27.54
CA LEU A 183 12.12 -29.80 26.59
C LEU A 183 11.05 -29.14 25.71
N LEU A 184 10.25 -28.23 26.27
CA LEU A 184 9.22 -27.47 25.55
C LEU A 184 9.79 -26.30 24.75
N SER A 185 11.07 -25.98 24.90
CA SER A 185 11.70 -24.81 24.25
C SER A 185 11.52 -24.76 22.73
N PRO A 186 11.57 -25.87 21.94
CA PRO A 186 11.29 -25.79 20.50
C PRO A 186 9.84 -25.41 20.20
N GLY A 187 8.88 -25.90 21.00
CA GLY A 187 7.47 -25.54 20.89
C GLY A 187 7.21 -24.09 21.25
N ILE A 188 7.86 -23.60 22.31
CA ILE A 188 7.82 -22.19 22.74
C ILE A 188 8.44 -21.29 21.67
N ALA A 189 9.59 -21.67 21.08
CA ALA A 189 10.22 -20.93 19.99
C ALA A 189 9.28 -20.82 18.78
N ILE A 190 8.66 -21.92 18.36
CA ILE A 190 7.68 -21.92 17.27
C ILE A 190 6.51 -21.01 17.61
N TRP A 191 5.97 -21.08 18.83
CA TRP A 191 4.83 -20.26 19.26
C TRP A 191 5.16 -18.76 19.29
N VAL A 192 6.28 -18.36 19.90
CA VAL A 192 6.72 -16.95 19.97
C VAL A 192 7.13 -16.41 18.60
N SER A 193 7.62 -17.27 17.69
CA SER A 193 7.99 -16.89 16.33
C SER A 193 6.82 -16.71 15.36
N ARG A 194 5.58 -17.04 15.78
CA ARG A 194 4.41 -16.84 14.93
C ARG A 194 4.23 -15.35 14.64
N PRO A 195 4.01 -14.96 13.37
CA PRO A 195 3.80 -13.56 13.03
C PRO A 195 2.58 -13.03 13.79
N LEU A 196 2.71 -11.84 14.38
CA LEU A 196 1.59 -11.10 14.94
C LEU A 196 0.69 -10.64 13.78
N THR A 197 -0.27 -11.47 13.39
CA THR A 197 -1.31 -11.08 12.43
C THR A 197 -2.45 -10.44 13.21
N ARG A 198 -2.37 -9.14 13.46
CA ARG A 198 -3.54 -8.39 13.92
C ARG A 198 -4.49 -8.27 12.74
N ARG A 199 -5.62 -8.99 12.78
CA ARG A 199 -6.64 -8.92 11.74
C ARG A 199 -7.28 -7.53 11.84
N ALA A 200 -7.17 -6.72 10.78
CA ALA A 200 -7.93 -5.47 10.69
C ALA A 200 -9.42 -5.79 10.88
N GLU A 201 -10.13 -4.93 11.61
CA GLU A 201 -11.56 -5.11 11.85
C GLU A 201 -12.31 -5.17 10.51
N SER A 202 -13.09 -6.21 10.28
CA SER A 202 -13.88 -6.32 9.06
C SER A 202 -15.05 -5.35 9.08
N LEU A 203 -15.22 -4.63 7.98
CA LEU A 203 -16.41 -3.81 7.71
C LEU A 203 -17.57 -4.70 7.26
N ASP A 204 -18.79 -4.28 7.59
CA ASP A 204 -19.99 -4.90 7.05
C ASP A 204 -20.26 -4.50 5.58
N SER A 205 -21.31 -5.05 4.99
CA SER A 205 -21.65 -4.79 3.58
C SER A 205 -22.11 -3.35 3.32
N VAL A 206 -22.78 -2.70 4.27
CA VAL A 206 -23.26 -1.31 4.16
C VAL A 206 -22.08 -0.35 4.22
N GLN A 207 -21.20 -0.57 5.18
CA GLN A 207 -19.93 0.13 5.35
C GLN A 207 -19.03 -0.01 4.13
N THR A 208 -18.95 -1.21 3.55
CA THR A 208 -18.19 -1.46 2.32
C THR A 208 -18.81 -0.70 1.13
N ARG A 209 -20.13 -0.68 1.02
CA ARG A 209 -20.86 0.09 -0.01
C ARG A 209 -20.58 1.60 0.08
N GLU A 210 -20.43 2.15 1.28
CA GLU A 210 -20.03 3.56 1.47
C GLU A 210 -18.62 3.85 0.92
N LEU A 211 -17.67 2.94 1.12
CA LEU A 211 -16.32 3.09 0.56
C LEU A 211 -16.34 3.05 -0.98
N HIS A 212 -17.15 2.17 -1.57
CA HIS A 212 -17.36 2.11 -3.02
C HIS A 212 -17.96 3.41 -3.57
N ARG A 213 -18.97 3.97 -2.91
CA ARG A 213 -19.54 5.29 -3.28
C ARG A 213 -18.49 6.39 -3.23
N LEU A 214 -17.66 6.42 -2.19
CA LEU A 214 -16.57 7.38 -2.07
C LEU A 214 -15.52 7.19 -3.18
N ALA A 215 -15.16 5.95 -3.49
CA ALA A 215 -14.19 5.64 -4.55
C ALA A 215 -14.71 6.09 -5.92
N ARG A 216 -15.98 5.83 -6.25
CA ARG A 216 -16.58 6.27 -7.51
C ARG A 216 -16.67 7.79 -7.61
N ARG A 217 -16.98 8.51 -6.51
CA ARG A 217 -16.94 9.99 -6.47
C ARG A 217 -15.52 10.54 -6.64
N THR A 218 -14.55 9.95 -5.95
CA THR A 218 -13.13 10.35 -6.03
C THR A 218 -12.60 10.15 -7.45
N TRP A 219 -12.96 9.04 -8.10
CA TRP A 219 -12.58 8.76 -9.49
C TRP A 219 -13.10 9.82 -10.47
N LEU A 220 -14.27 10.41 -10.21
CA LEU A 220 -14.86 11.44 -11.06
C LEU A 220 -13.94 12.66 -11.22
N PHE A 221 -13.11 12.97 -10.21
CA PHE A 221 -12.07 14.01 -10.31
C PHE A 221 -11.15 13.74 -11.51
N PHE A 222 -10.55 12.54 -11.55
CA PHE A 222 -9.62 12.16 -12.61
C PHE A 222 -10.32 11.99 -13.96
N GLU A 223 -11.57 11.51 -13.96
CA GLU A 223 -12.35 11.37 -15.18
C GLU A 223 -12.66 12.74 -15.83
N GLN A 224 -12.95 13.76 -15.01
CA GLN A 224 -13.28 15.11 -15.47
C GLN A 224 -12.06 15.93 -15.85
N PHE A 225 -11.00 15.92 -15.04
CA PHE A 225 -9.87 16.85 -15.17
C PHE A 225 -8.65 16.28 -15.90
N ILE A 226 -8.69 15.01 -16.30
CA ILE A 226 -7.65 14.41 -17.15
C ILE A 226 -8.27 14.06 -18.49
N GLY A 227 -8.02 14.91 -19.47
CA GLY A 227 -8.47 14.72 -20.84
C GLY A 227 -7.52 15.35 -21.85
N PRO A 228 -7.92 15.41 -23.14
CA PRO A 228 -7.10 15.96 -24.20
C PRO A 228 -6.68 17.42 -23.99
N GLU A 229 -7.51 18.23 -23.32
CA GLU A 229 -7.23 19.65 -23.03
C GLU A 229 -5.98 19.87 -22.17
N ASP A 230 -5.70 18.91 -21.28
CA ASP A 230 -4.54 18.90 -20.37
C ASP A 230 -3.48 17.88 -20.82
N GLN A 231 -3.50 17.47 -22.10
CA GLN A 231 -2.56 16.49 -22.66
C GLN A 231 -2.54 15.17 -21.86
N TRP A 232 -3.68 14.79 -21.27
CA TRP A 232 -3.81 13.62 -20.38
C TRP A 232 -2.96 13.67 -19.11
N LEU A 233 -2.53 14.84 -18.67
CA LEU A 233 -1.86 15.05 -17.38
C LEU A 233 -2.85 15.55 -16.31
N PRO A 234 -2.65 15.18 -15.03
CA PRO A 234 -3.46 15.74 -13.94
C PRO A 234 -3.11 17.20 -13.66
N PRO A 235 -4.09 18.08 -13.40
CA PRO A 235 -3.80 19.39 -12.83
C PRO A 235 -3.28 19.24 -11.39
N ASP A 236 -2.83 20.35 -10.80
CA ASP A 236 -2.34 20.37 -9.42
C ASP A 236 -3.52 20.31 -8.46
N HIS A 237 -4.48 21.22 -8.69
CA HIS A 237 -5.71 21.26 -7.95
C HIS A 237 -6.83 21.92 -8.77
N PHE A 238 -8.07 21.64 -8.37
CA PHE A 238 -9.26 22.38 -8.76
C PHE A 238 -9.79 23.13 -7.53
N GLN A 239 -9.93 24.44 -7.61
CA GLN A 239 -10.52 25.27 -6.56
C GLN A 239 -11.95 25.61 -6.97
N GLU A 240 -12.92 24.94 -6.36
CA GLU A 240 -14.34 25.10 -6.69
C GLU A 240 -14.86 26.49 -6.29
N ALA A 241 -14.53 26.95 -5.08
CA ALA A 241 -14.93 28.28 -4.59
C ALA A 241 -13.71 29.10 -4.13
N PRO A 242 -13.69 30.42 -4.35
CA PRO A 242 -14.79 31.24 -4.89
C PRO A 242 -14.88 31.31 -6.42
N LEU A 243 -13.82 30.93 -7.17
CA LEU A 243 -13.70 31.25 -8.59
C LEU A 243 -13.87 30.08 -9.57
N GLY A 244 -13.91 28.83 -9.12
CA GLY A 244 -14.01 27.67 -10.02
C GLY A 244 -12.78 27.50 -10.94
N ILE A 245 -11.57 27.60 -10.40
CA ILE A 245 -10.32 27.62 -11.19
C ILE A 245 -9.62 26.27 -11.15
N VAL A 246 -9.19 25.79 -12.32
CA VAL A 246 -8.27 24.65 -12.46
C VAL A 246 -6.84 25.18 -12.52
N ALA A 247 -5.96 24.65 -11.68
CA ALA A 247 -4.53 24.95 -11.73
C ALA A 247 -3.84 24.01 -12.71
N HIS A 248 -3.69 24.46 -13.96
CA HIS A 248 -3.09 23.74 -15.10
C HIS A 248 -1.57 23.57 -14.99
N ARG A 249 -1.13 23.00 -13.86
CA ARG A 249 0.25 22.61 -13.64
C ARG A 249 0.30 21.22 -13.02
N THR A 250 1.36 20.47 -13.23
CA THR A 250 1.48 19.12 -12.67
C THR A 250 2.85 18.85 -12.07
N SER A 251 2.91 17.87 -11.17
CA SER A 251 4.12 17.43 -10.49
C SER A 251 4.33 15.92 -10.70
N PRO A 252 5.57 15.40 -10.49
CA PRO A 252 5.83 13.97 -10.62
C PRO A 252 4.96 13.13 -9.67
N THR A 253 4.66 13.62 -8.46
CA THR A 253 3.73 12.95 -7.54
C THR A 253 2.30 12.95 -8.08
N ASN A 254 1.80 14.06 -8.62
CA ASN A 254 0.46 14.11 -9.23
C ASN A 254 0.34 13.11 -10.39
N ILE A 255 1.35 13.05 -11.27
CA ILE A 255 1.44 12.08 -12.38
C ILE A 255 1.38 10.65 -11.84
N GLY A 256 2.25 10.31 -10.88
CA GLY A 256 2.30 8.96 -10.31
C GLY A 256 0.98 8.54 -9.65
N MET A 257 0.32 9.47 -8.97
CA MET A 257 -0.98 9.25 -8.33
C MET A 257 -2.11 9.07 -9.35
N ALA A 258 -2.15 9.86 -10.42
CA ALA A 258 -3.15 9.75 -11.47
C ALA A 258 -3.03 8.43 -12.24
N LEU A 259 -1.81 8.04 -12.61
CA LEU A 259 -1.56 6.78 -13.32
C LEU A 259 -2.02 5.56 -12.52
N LEU A 260 -1.70 5.50 -11.23
CA LEU A 260 -2.16 4.41 -10.37
C LEU A 260 -3.64 4.49 -10.03
N SER A 261 -4.21 5.70 -9.94
CA SER A 261 -5.67 5.86 -9.77
C SER A 261 -6.42 5.33 -10.99
N ALA A 262 -5.89 5.49 -12.20
CA ALA A 262 -6.46 4.88 -13.41
C ALA A 262 -6.38 3.34 -13.38
N LEU A 263 -5.24 2.79 -12.95
CA LEU A 263 -5.10 1.34 -12.76
C LEU A 263 -6.07 0.82 -11.67
N GLY A 264 -6.21 1.56 -10.57
CA GLY A 264 -7.15 1.23 -9.49
C GLY A 264 -8.62 1.33 -9.92
N ALA A 265 -8.95 2.31 -10.77
CA ALA A 265 -10.27 2.42 -11.38
C ALA A 265 -10.59 1.22 -12.29
N TYR A 266 -9.61 0.70 -13.03
CA TYR A 266 -9.77 -0.55 -13.77
C TYR A 266 -10.02 -1.74 -12.84
N ASP A 267 -9.29 -1.84 -11.72
CA ASP A 267 -9.51 -2.92 -10.74
C ASP A 267 -10.90 -2.82 -10.09
N LEU A 268 -11.40 -1.63 -9.78
CA LEU A 268 -12.76 -1.42 -9.25
C LEU A 268 -13.86 -1.55 -10.33
N GLY A 269 -13.48 -1.73 -11.60
CA GLY A 269 -14.40 -1.87 -12.73
C GLY A 269 -15.01 -0.56 -13.24
N TYR A 270 -14.43 0.58 -12.88
CA TYR A 270 -14.80 1.92 -13.38
C TYR A 270 -14.24 2.20 -14.78
N LEU A 271 -13.18 1.50 -15.17
CA LEU A 271 -12.56 1.56 -16.49
C LEU A 271 -12.46 0.17 -17.11
N GLU A 272 -12.59 0.11 -18.42
CA GLU A 272 -12.31 -1.10 -19.19
C GLU A 272 -10.94 -1.11 -19.84
N VAL A 273 -10.51 -2.30 -20.25
CA VAL A 273 -9.16 -2.58 -20.78
C VAL A 273 -8.79 -1.70 -21.98
N LEU A 274 -9.74 -1.37 -22.85
CA LEU A 274 -9.52 -0.49 -23.99
C LEU A 274 -9.27 0.96 -23.51
N THR A 275 -10.17 1.48 -22.67
CA THR A 275 -10.09 2.87 -22.20
C THR A 275 -8.88 3.10 -21.31
N LEU A 276 -8.52 2.14 -20.45
CA LEU A 276 -7.30 2.21 -19.65
C LEU A 276 -6.06 2.31 -20.55
N SER A 277 -5.96 1.45 -21.56
CA SER A 277 -4.84 1.45 -22.51
C SER A 277 -4.69 2.81 -23.21
N THR A 278 -5.79 3.34 -23.76
CA THR A 278 -5.79 4.66 -24.41
C THR A 278 -5.31 5.76 -23.45
N ARG A 279 -5.87 5.83 -22.23
CA ARG A 279 -5.49 6.86 -21.25
C ARG A 279 -4.01 6.77 -20.87
N LEU A 280 -3.50 5.56 -20.62
CA LEU A 280 -2.11 5.36 -20.26
C LEU A 280 -1.18 5.69 -21.43
N ILE A 281 -1.44 5.18 -22.63
CA ILE A 281 -0.62 5.47 -23.82
C ILE A 281 -0.55 6.97 -24.06
N SER A 282 -1.70 7.65 -24.09
CA SER A 282 -1.72 9.11 -24.29
C SER A 282 -0.98 9.88 -23.20
N SER A 283 -1.07 9.44 -21.94
CA SER A 283 -0.30 10.05 -20.85
C SER A 283 1.20 9.87 -21.06
N PHE A 284 1.65 8.67 -21.40
CA PHE A 284 3.07 8.38 -21.63
C PHE A 284 3.63 9.11 -22.87
N ASP A 285 2.83 9.24 -23.93
CA ASP A 285 3.20 10.01 -25.13
C ASP A 285 3.43 11.48 -24.79
N THR A 286 2.68 12.02 -23.83
CA THR A 286 2.92 13.36 -23.28
C THR A 286 4.16 13.38 -22.38
N LEU A 287 4.35 12.40 -21.50
CA LEU A 287 5.51 12.32 -20.61
C LEU A 287 6.84 12.30 -21.39
N GLU A 288 6.86 11.72 -22.59
CA GLU A 288 8.02 11.72 -23.50
C GLU A 288 8.44 13.09 -24.00
N LYS A 289 7.50 14.04 -24.06
CA LYS A 289 7.75 15.41 -24.54
C LYS A 289 8.26 16.34 -23.44
N LEU A 290 8.08 15.98 -22.17
CA LEU A 290 8.47 16.82 -21.03
C LEU A 290 10.00 16.92 -20.89
N GLU A 291 10.50 18.13 -20.64
CA GLU A 291 11.91 18.37 -20.28
C GLU A 291 12.28 17.57 -19.03
N ARG A 292 13.45 16.95 -19.00
CA ARG A 292 13.95 16.18 -17.85
C ARG A 292 15.38 16.59 -17.51
N PHE A 293 15.75 16.44 -16.25
CA PHE A 293 17.12 16.63 -15.79
C PHE A 293 17.67 15.32 -15.24
N ARG A 294 18.69 14.76 -15.88
CA ARG A 294 19.27 13.45 -15.51
C ARG A 294 18.21 12.34 -15.36
N GLY A 295 17.25 12.34 -16.29
CA GLY A 295 16.11 11.43 -16.30
C GLY A 295 15.03 11.70 -15.25
N HIS A 296 15.22 12.65 -14.34
CA HIS A 296 14.17 13.11 -13.43
C HIS A 296 13.23 14.10 -14.10
N PHE A 297 11.94 13.98 -13.81
CA PHE A 297 10.97 15.01 -14.08
C PHE A 297 11.17 16.18 -13.11
N LEU A 298 10.96 17.40 -13.61
CA LEU A 298 10.98 18.63 -12.86
C LEU A 298 9.70 18.75 -12.01
N ASN A 299 9.75 19.58 -10.98
CA ASN A 299 8.70 19.64 -9.97
C ASN A 299 7.37 20.18 -10.52
N TRP A 300 7.42 21.06 -11.51
CA TRP A 300 6.25 21.72 -12.07
C TRP A 300 6.35 21.89 -13.58
N TYR A 301 5.28 21.49 -14.27
CA TYR A 301 5.05 21.75 -15.69
C TYR A 301 3.69 22.38 -15.88
N ASP A 302 3.52 23.27 -16.86
CA ASP A 302 2.19 23.64 -17.35
C ASP A 302 1.58 22.46 -18.14
N THR A 303 0.34 22.07 -17.84
CA THR A 303 -0.29 20.89 -18.47
C THR A 303 -0.74 21.14 -19.90
N ARG A 304 -0.88 22.40 -20.32
CA ARG A 304 -1.34 22.76 -21.67
C ARG A 304 -0.17 23.00 -22.61
N SER A 305 0.86 23.74 -22.15
CA SER A 305 2.04 24.05 -22.96
C SER A 305 3.16 23.01 -22.83
N LEU A 306 3.17 22.21 -21.76
CA LEU A 306 4.23 21.25 -21.41
C LEU A 306 5.55 21.91 -20.99
N ASP A 307 5.57 23.24 -20.86
CA ASP A 307 6.77 23.97 -20.44
C ASP A 307 7.03 23.78 -18.94
N PRO A 308 8.30 23.60 -18.54
CA PRO A 308 8.65 23.55 -17.13
C PRO A 308 8.52 24.93 -16.48
N LEU A 309 7.93 24.98 -15.29
CA LEU A 309 7.77 26.23 -14.55
C LEU A 309 9.05 26.59 -13.78
N HIS A 310 9.33 27.90 -13.68
CA HIS A 310 10.47 28.39 -12.90
C HIS A 310 10.14 28.54 -11.40
N PRO A 311 11.08 28.24 -10.50
CA PRO A 311 12.41 27.69 -10.78
C PRO A 311 12.36 26.21 -11.17
N ARG A 312 13.17 25.81 -12.16
CA ARG A 312 13.36 24.41 -12.52
C ARG A 312 14.01 23.67 -11.35
N TYR A 313 13.33 22.67 -10.81
CA TYR A 313 13.71 21.98 -9.57
C TYR A 313 13.44 20.48 -9.68
N VAL A 314 14.36 19.65 -9.16
CA VAL A 314 14.21 18.20 -9.05
C VAL A 314 14.04 17.86 -7.57
N SER A 315 12.88 17.30 -7.22
CA SER A 315 12.55 16.87 -5.86
C SER A 315 12.87 15.39 -5.66
N THR A 316 13.59 15.05 -4.59
CA THR A 316 13.91 13.65 -4.26
C THR A 316 12.64 12.85 -3.94
N VAL A 317 11.70 13.46 -3.20
CA VAL A 317 10.44 12.81 -2.81
C VAL A 317 9.56 12.60 -4.03
N ASP A 318 9.34 13.63 -4.85
CA ASP A 318 8.46 13.49 -6.01
C ASP A 318 9.01 12.50 -7.03
N SER A 319 10.34 12.47 -7.21
CA SER A 319 11.01 11.47 -8.03
C SER A 319 10.82 10.05 -7.46
N GLY A 320 10.97 9.88 -6.14
CA GLY A 320 10.76 8.60 -5.48
C GLY A 320 9.32 8.11 -5.56
N ASN A 321 8.35 9.02 -5.42
CA ASN A 321 6.92 8.72 -5.53
C ASN A 321 6.57 8.27 -6.95
N LEU A 322 7.01 9.02 -7.96
CA LEU A 322 6.81 8.65 -9.35
C LEU A 322 7.50 7.32 -9.68
N ALA A 323 8.74 7.12 -9.23
CA ALA A 323 9.48 5.87 -9.43
C ALA A 323 8.74 4.66 -8.83
N ALA A 324 8.21 4.79 -7.61
CA ALA A 324 7.41 3.74 -7.01
C ALA A 324 6.11 3.48 -7.77
N SER A 325 5.43 4.54 -8.22
CA SER A 325 4.24 4.43 -9.06
C SER A 325 4.52 3.73 -10.38
N LEU A 326 5.63 4.03 -11.05
CA LEU A 326 6.03 3.37 -12.31
C LEU A 326 6.31 1.87 -12.10
N ILE A 327 6.93 1.48 -10.99
CA ILE A 327 7.15 0.07 -10.66
C ILE A 327 5.80 -0.66 -10.46
N ALA A 328 4.89 -0.08 -9.69
CA ALA A 328 3.58 -0.69 -9.45
C ALA A 328 2.73 -0.74 -10.73
N LEU A 329 2.76 0.34 -11.54
CA LEU A 329 2.06 0.41 -12.82
C LEU A 329 2.60 -0.62 -13.81
N ARG A 330 3.93 -0.76 -13.92
CA ARG A 330 4.57 -1.78 -14.76
C ARG A 330 4.03 -3.17 -14.46
N GLN A 331 3.95 -3.53 -13.18
CA GLN A 331 3.43 -4.83 -12.76
C GLN A 331 1.93 -4.96 -13.05
N GLY A 332 1.16 -3.88 -12.93
CA GLY A 332 -0.23 -3.82 -13.39
C GLY A 332 -0.39 -4.08 -14.89
N CYS A 333 0.42 -3.43 -15.73
CA CYS A 333 0.44 -3.63 -17.18
C CYS A 333 0.80 -5.07 -17.57
N LEU A 334 1.70 -5.72 -16.83
CA LEU A 334 2.05 -7.13 -17.03
C LEU A 334 0.97 -8.10 -16.56
N GLU A 335 0.13 -7.71 -15.60
CA GLU A 335 -0.96 -8.53 -15.07
C GLU A 335 -2.24 -8.50 -15.93
N ILE A 336 -2.50 -7.38 -16.61
CA ILE A 336 -3.74 -7.19 -17.39
C ILE A 336 -3.93 -8.24 -18.51
N PRO A 337 -2.89 -8.60 -19.30
CA PRO A 337 -3.01 -9.65 -20.33
C PRO A 337 -3.61 -10.97 -19.83
N ASP A 338 -3.29 -11.34 -18.59
CA ASP A 338 -3.70 -12.61 -17.98
C ASP A 338 -5.09 -12.53 -17.31
N LYS A 339 -5.72 -11.35 -17.28
CA LYS A 339 -7.05 -11.16 -16.68
C LYS A 339 -8.17 -11.35 -17.71
N PRO A 340 -9.33 -11.91 -17.30
CA PRO A 340 -10.49 -12.01 -18.18
C PRO A 340 -10.93 -10.62 -18.65
N VAL A 341 -11.31 -10.50 -19.92
CA VAL A 341 -11.82 -9.23 -20.46
C VAL A 341 -13.18 -8.90 -19.86
N LEU A 342 -14.07 -9.88 -19.80
CA LEU A 342 -15.39 -9.77 -19.22
C LEU A 342 -15.33 -10.05 -17.71
N ARG A 343 -15.40 -9.01 -16.87
CA ARG A 343 -15.19 -9.08 -15.42
C ARG A 343 -16.46 -8.75 -14.64
N TRP A 344 -16.71 -9.48 -13.55
CA TRP A 344 -17.79 -9.08 -12.63
C TRP A 344 -17.52 -7.71 -11.98
N ASP A 345 -16.25 -7.32 -11.84
CA ASP A 345 -15.91 -6.00 -11.30
C ASP A 345 -16.46 -4.86 -12.17
N SER A 346 -16.55 -5.02 -13.50
CA SER A 346 -17.22 -4.06 -14.39
C SER A 346 -18.68 -3.81 -14.02
N PHE A 347 -19.41 -4.88 -13.66
CA PHE A 347 -20.79 -4.78 -13.17
C PHE A 347 -20.86 -4.21 -11.76
N LYS A 348 -19.89 -4.51 -10.87
CA LYS A 348 -19.79 -3.84 -9.57
C LYS A 348 -19.62 -2.33 -9.74
N GLY A 349 -18.75 -1.90 -10.66
CA GLY A 349 -18.57 -0.48 -10.94
C GLY A 349 -19.87 0.18 -11.43
N LEU A 350 -20.67 -0.52 -12.23
CA LEU A 350 -21.97 -0.03 -12.69
C LEU A 350 -22.95 0.08 -11.52
N LEU A 351 -22.95 -0.89 -10.61
CA LEU A 351 -23.73 -0.82 -9.37
C LEU A 351 -23.29 0.36 -8.49
N ASP A 352 -21.98 0.65 -8.40
CA ASP A 352 -21.48 1.83 -7.67
C ASP A 352 -21.97 3.14 -8.32
N ALA A 353 -22.05 3.21 -9.65
CA ALA A 353 -22.60 4.36 -10.36
C ALA A 353 -24.11 4.52 -10.16
N ILE A 354 -24.86 3.41 -10.20
CA ILE A 354 -26.30 3.37 -9.89
C ILE A 354 -26.55 3.81 -8.44
N ASP A 355 -25.70 3.37 -7.51
CA ASP A 355 -25.80 3.74 -6.10
C ASP A 355 -25.60 5.25 -5.90
N LEU A 356 -24.67 5.88 -6.63
CA LEU A 356 -24.52 7.32 -6.60
C LEU A 356 -25.74 8.05 -7.16
N LEU A 357 -26.36 7.52 -8.22
CA LEU A 357 -27.59 8.08 -8.76
C LEU A 357 -28.76 7.97 -7.76
N ASP A 358 -28.92 6.82 -7.09
CA ASP A 358 -29.91 6.63 -6.01
C ASP A 358 -29.68 7.59 -4.82
N THR A 359 -28.42 7.95 -4.53
CA THR A 359 -28.15 8.97 -3.50
C THR A 359 -28.68 10.35 -3.90
N VAL A 360 -28.62 10.72 -5.18
CA VAL A 360 -29.17 12.01 -5.62
C VAL A 360 -30.69 12.02 -5.50
N PHE A 361 -31.36 10.92 -5.84
CA PHE A 361 -32.80 10.80 -5.64
C PHE A 361 -33.21 10.84 -4.17
N SER A 362 -32.38 10.28 -3.28
CA SER A 362 -32.62 10.33 -1.83
C SER A 362 -32.42 11.73 -1.24
N ASP A 363 -31.55 12.55 -1.86
CA ASP A 363 -31.30 13.93 -1.44
C ASP A 363 -32.37 14.92 -1.92
N LEU A 364 -33.26 14.51 -2.85
CA LEU A 364 -34.39 15.30 -3.33
C LEU A 364 -35.60 15.12 -2.41
N ASP A 365 -35.67 15.89 -1.33
CA ASP A 365 -36.72 15.79 -0.31
C ASP A 365 -37.82 16.86 -0.51
N ALA A 366 -38.62 16.70 -1.57
CA ALA A 366 -39.77 17.57 -1.85
C ALA A 366 -41.06 16.75 -2.00
N PRO A 367 -42.15 17.04 -1.25
CA PRO A 367 -43.42 16.32 -1.29
C PRO A 367 -43.97 16.05 -2.69
N SER A 368 -43.89 17.05 -3.57
CA SER A 368 -44.28 17.02 -4.99
C SER A 368 -43.51 15.98 -5.82
N LEU A 369 -42.25 15.71 -5.47
CA LEU A 369 -41.39 14.79 -6.22
C LEU A 369 -41.52 13.33 -5.78
N HIS A 370 -42.13 13.05 -4.62
CA HIS A 370 -42.10 11.71 -4.01
C HIS A 370 -42.57 10.62 -4.97
N LYS A 371 -43.68 10.85 -5.67
CA LYS A 371 -44.21 9.90 -6.65
C LYS A 371 -43.23 9.63 -7.80
N THR A 372 -42.66 10.67 -8.38
CA THR A 372 -41.69 10.57 -9.49
C THR A 372 -40.39 9.93 -9.03
N ILE A 373 -39.92 10.25 -7.82
CA ILE A 373 -38.75 9.66 -7.19
C ILE A 373 -38.98 8.17 -6.93
N ASP A 374 -40.15 7.78 -6.41
CA ASP A 374 -40.49 6.38 -6.19
C ASP A 374 -40.51 5.58 -7.50
N GLU A 375 -41.06 6.16 -8.57
CA GLU A 375 -41.03 5.56 -9.92
C GLU A 375 -39.59 5.36 -10.43
N LEU A 376 -38.72 6.36 -10.27
CA LEU A 376 -37.30 6.32 -10.62
C LEU A 376 -36.52 5.27 -9.79
N ARG A 377 -36.71 5.27 -8.47
CA ARG A 377 -36.04 4.32 -7.57
C ARG A 377 -36.50 2.90 -7.81
N ASN A 378 -37.77 2.68 -8.13
CA ASN A 378 -38.28 1.37 -8.55
C ASN A 378 -37.65 0.90 -9.87
N ALA A 379 -37.43 1.81 -10.82
CA ALA A 379 -36.70 1.49 -12.05
C ALA A 379 -35.25 1.09 -11.76
N LEU A 380 -34.53 1.86 -10.94
CA LEU A 380 -33.17 1.50 -10.51
C LEU A 380 -33.12 0.16 -9.80
N LYS A 381 -34.06 -0.10 -8.88
CA LYS A 381 -34.11 -1.35 -8.12
C LYS A 381 -34.33 -2.56 -9.02
N SER A 382 -35.17 -2.43 -10.05
CA SER A 382 -35.36 -3.47 -11.07
C SER A 382 -34.07 -3.73 -11.85
N ILE A 383 -33.34 -2.68 -12.26
CA ILE A 383 -32.06 -2.82 -12.99
C ILE A 383 -31.02 -3.54 -12.10
N VAL A 384 -30.91 -3.12 -10.83
CA VAL A 384 -29.99 -3.74 -9.86
C VAL A 384 -30.31 -5.22 -9.66
N GLN A 385 -31.60 -5.58 -9.54
CA GLN A 385 -32.02 -6.98 -9.41
C GLN A 385 -31.65 -7.80 -10.65
N SER A 386 -31.88 -7.26 -11.86
CA SER A 386 -31.46 -7.92 -13.11
C SER A 386 -29.95 -8.17 -13.14
N ILE A 387 -29.13 -7.16 -12.80
CA ILE A 387 -27.67 -7.30 -12.73
C ILE A 387 -27.25 -8.36 -11.70
N GLN A 388 -27.85 -8.34 -10.50
CA GLN A 388 -27.49 -9.29 -9.44
C GLN A 388 -27.92 -10.74 -9.78
N SER A 389 -29.03 -10.91 -10.50
CA SER A 389 -29.55 -12.23 -10.86
C SER A 389 -28.59 -13.05 -11.73
N VAL A 390 -27.82 -12.38 -12.59
CA VAL A 390 -26.88 -13.04 -13.52
C VAL A 390 -25.48 -13.21 -12.96
N LYS A 391 -25.21 -12.76 -11.72
CA LYS A 391 -23.85 -12.74 -11.14
C LYS A 391 -23.09 -14.06 -11.24
N LYS A 392 -23.79 -15.19 -11.08
CA LYS A 392 -23.21 -16.54 -11.11
C LYS A 392 -23.22 -17.19 -12.51
N GLU A 393 -23.80 -16.54 -13.50
CA GLU A 393 -24.06 -17.07 -14.85
C GLU A 393 -23.45 -16.13 -15.91
N PRO A 394 -22.13 -16.19 -16.18
CA PRO A 394 -21.44 -15.32 -17.15
C PRO A 394 -22.04 -15.33 -18.56
N THR A 395 -22.61 -16.45 -18.98
CA THR A 395 -23.24 -16.62 -20.30
C THR A 395 -24.43 -15.67 -20.50
N ARG A 396 -25.09 -15.23 -19.42
CA ARG A 396 -26.24 -14.30 -19.49
C ARG A 396 -25.85 -12.83 -19.44
N TRP A 397 -24.57 -12.51 -19.22
CA TRP A 397 -24.12 -11.13 -19.08
C TRP A 397 -24.28 -10.33 -20.38
N VAL A 398 -24.05 -10.97 -21.52
CA VAL A 398 -24.16 -10.32 -22.84
C VAL A 398 -25.62 -9.99 -23.15
N GLY A 399 -26.54 -10.92 -22.91
CA GLY A 399 -27.98 -10.68 -23.07
C GLY A 399 -28.49 -9.56 -22.16
N LEU A 400 -28.04 -9.54 -20.89
CA LEU A 400 -28.37 -8.45 -19.97
C LEU A 400 -27.86 -7.09 -20.48
N LEU A 401 -26.62 -7.00 -20.97
CA LEU A 401 -26.07 -5.74 -21.47
C LEU A 401 -26.79 -5.23 -22.71
N SER A 402 -27.15 -6.14 -23.62
CA SER A 402 -27.97 -5.82 -24.79
C SER A 402 -29.29 -5.17 -24.35
N ASP A 403 -30.00 -5.78 -23.40
CA ASP A 403 -31.28 -5.28 -22.86
C ASP A 403 -31.13 -3.95 -22.09
N LEU A 404 -30.04 -3.76 -21.36
CA LEU A 404 -29.76 -2.50 -20.66
C LEU A 404 -29.40 -1.37 -21.63
N SER A 405 -28.76 -1.69 -22.76
CA SER A 405 -28.36 -0.73 -23.77
C SER A 405 -29.54 -0.21 -24.60
N SER A 406 -29.35 0.90 -25.32
CA SER A 406 -30.39 1.51 -26.16
C SER A 406 -30.84 0.66 -27.35
N ASN A 407 -30.12 -0.42 -27.67
CA ASN A 407 -30.37 -1.27 -28.84
C ASN A 407 -31.19 -2.53 -28.50
N GLY A 408 -31.47 -2.77 -27.23
CA GLY A 408 -32.27 -3.91 -26.77
C GLY A 408 -33.76 -3.72 -27.04
N ASN A 409 -34.40 -4.76 -27.55
CA ASN A 409 -35.84 -4.90 -27.72
C ASN A 409 -36.55 -5.40 -26.43
N GLY A 410 -35.83 -5.52 -25.31
CA GLY A 410 -36.37 -5.85 -23.99
C GLY A 410 -36.90 -7.29 -23.89
N GLN A 411 -36.29 -8.23 -24.62
CA GLN A 411 -36.80 -9.59 -24.74
C GLN A 411 -36.57 -10.43 -23.47
N ILE A 412 -35.51 -10.18 -22.70
CA ILE A 412 -35.16 -10.98 -21.50
C ILE A 412 -35.46 -10.19 -20.21
N PHE A 413 -35.20 -8.89 -20.19
CA PHE A 413 -35.46 -8.02 -19.03
C PHE A 413 -36.35 -6.82 -19.39
N ARG A 414 -37.40 -6.59 -18.58
CA ARG A 414 -38.53 -5.67 -18.87
C ARG A 414 -38.20 -4.15 -18.91
N ARG A 415 -37.02 -3.70 -18.48
CA ARG A 415 -36.66 -2.27 -18.39
C ARG A 415 -35.26 -1.98 -18.93
N ASN A 416 -35.16 -0.97 -19.79
CA ASN A 416 -33.90 -0.51 -20.39
C ASN A 416 -33.47 0.85 -19.81
N TRP A 417 -32.19 1.23 -19.99
CA TRP A 417 -31.69 2.51 -19.48
C TRP A 417 -32.40 3.72 -20.12
N SER A 418 -32.92 3.56 -21.34
CA SER A 418 -33.71 4.58 -22.04
C SER A 418 -35.02 4.95 -21.34
N GLU A 419 -35.65 4.02 -20.61
CA GLU A 419 -36.80 4.33 -19.75
C GLU A 419 -36.40 5.23 -18.58
N LEU A 420 -35.27 4.91 -17.94
CA LEU A 420 -34.73 5.74 -16.85
C LEU A 420 -34.38 7.15 -17.35
N ASP A 421 -33.73 7.26 -18.51
CA ASP A 421 -33.41 8.56 -19.13
C ASP A 421 -34.69 9.40 -19.36
N ARG A 422 -35.78 8.78 -19.86
CA ARG A 422 -37.07 9.46 -20.04
C ARG A 422 -37.67 9.94 -18.72
N LEU A 423 -37.62 9.11 -17.68
CA LEU A 423 -38.11 9.50 -16.35
C LEU A 423 -37.28 10.63 -15.73
N ILE A 424 -35.96 10.63 -15.90
CA ILE A 424 -35.07 11.71 -15.42
C ILE A 424 -35.35 13.01 -16.18
N VAL A 425 -35.52 12.96 -17.50
CA VAL A 425 -35.89 14.14 -18.30
C VAL A 425 -37.24 14.68 -17.84
N GLY A 426 -38.24 13.81 -17.65
CA GLY A 426 -39.54 14.21 -17.10
C GLY A 426 -39.46 14.82 -15.70
N LEU A 427 -38.57 14.35 -14.84
CA LEU A 427 -38.32 14.98 -13.52
C LEU A 427 -37.81 16.41 -13.69
N VAL A 428 -36.85 16.63 -14.58
CA VAL A 428 -36.20 17.93 -14.82
C VAL A 428 -37.14 18.93 -15.48
N GLU A 429 -37.89 18.51 -16.50
CA GLU A 429 -38.79 19.39 -17.25
C GLU A 429 -40.01 19.83 -16.43
N ASN A 430 -40.56 18.93 -15.63
CA ASN A 430 -41.79 19.21 -14.87
C ASN A 430 -41.54 19.93 -13.54
N ASN A 431 -40.32 19.91 -13.00
CA ASN A 431 -40.01 20.45 -11.66
C ASN A 431 -38.75 21.34 -11.63
N PRO A 432 -38.59 22.32 -12.54
CA PRO A 432 -37.35 23.10 -12.63
C PRO A 432 -37.07 23.97 -11.40
N GLN A 433 -38.12 24.37 -10.65
CA GLN A 433 -37.96 25.22 -9.46
C GLN A 433 -37.54 24.45 -8.21
N GLU A 434 -37.73 23.13 -8.19
CA GLU A 434 -37.42 22.27 -7.04
C GLU A 434 -36.02 21.64 -7.15
N LEU A 435 -35.39 21.76 -8.32
CA LEU A 435 -34.07 21.20 -8.59
C LEU A 435 -33.00 22.28 -8.48
N ASN A 436 -32.21 22.22 -7.42
CA ASN A 436 -31.06 23.12 -7.28
C ASN A 436 -29.97 22.79 -8.35
N PRO A 437 -29.12 23.77 -8.72
CA PRO A 437 -28.09 23.58 -9.74
C PRO A 437 -27.10 22.43 -9.46
N GLU A 438 -26.83 22.17 -8.18
CA GLU A 438 -25.90 21.11 -7.77
C GLU A 438 -26.50 19.72 -7.98
N ASN A 439 -27.76 19.50 -7.61
CA ASN A 439 -28.48 18.26 -7.83
C ASN A 439 -28.67 18.01 -9.33
N LEU A 440 -28.95 19.05 -10.14
CA LEU A 440 -28.98 18.93 -11.60
C LEU A 440 -27.62 18.49 -12.17
N ARG A 441 -26.53 19.08 -11.66
CA ARG A 441 -25.16 18.69 -12.04
C ARG A 441 -24.92 17.22 -11.66
N ARG A 442 -25.16 16.83 -10.41
CA ARG A 442 -24.99 15.45 -9.93
C ARG A 442 -25.82 14.44 -10.72
N LEU A 443 -27.10 14.72 -10.98
CA LEU A 443 -27.98 13.90 -11.82
C LEU A 443 -27.37 13.68 -13.21
N ARG A 444 -26.97 14.77 -13.88
CA ARG A 444 -26.37 14.71 -15.22
C ARG A 444 -25.10 13.87 -15.23
N TYR A 445 -24.21 14.09 -14.27
CA TYR A 445 -22.91 13.41 -14.24
C TYR A 445 -23.03 11.92 -13.88
N TYR A 446 -23.80 11.56 -12.86
CA TYR A 446 -23.94 10.17 -12.46
C TYR A 446 -24.75 9.35 -13.48
N ASN A 447 -25.81 9.93 -14.05
CA ASN A 447 -26.56 9.27 -15.13
C ASN A 447 -25.67 9.06 -16.38
N ARG A 448 -24.94 10.09 -16.81
CA ARG A 448 -23.97 9.97 -17.91
C ARG A 448 -22.91 8.91 -17.62
N GLY A 449 -22.37 8.91 -16.41
CA GLY A 449 -21.33 7.95 -15.99
C GLY A 449 -21.81 6.51 -16.07
N ALA A 450 -23.02 6.22 -15.56
CA ALA A 450 -23.62 4.89 -15.65
C ALA A 450 -23.87 4.46 -17.10
N ARG A 451 -24.40 5.35 -17.94
CA ARG A 451 -24.61 5.09 -19.38
C ARG A 451 -23.30 4.84 -20.12
N GLN A 452 -22.28 5.67 -19.86
CA GLN A 452 -20.96 5.51 -20.45
C GLN A 452 -20.32 4.18 -20.04
N GLN A 453 -20.53 3.73 -18.81
CA GLN A 453 -20.03 2.45 -18.33
C GLN A 453 -20.71 1.27 -19.04
N ILE A 454 -22.04 1.27 -19.19
CA ILE A 454 -22.76 0.26 -19.98
C ILE A 454 -22.19 0.20 -21.40
N ASN A 455 -22.05 1.36 -22.04
CA ASN A 455 -21.51 1.45 -23.40
C ASN A 455 -20.05 0.97 -23.52
N SER A 456 -19.22 1.25 -22.51
CA SER A 456 -17.82 0.79 -22.48
C SER A 456 -17.73 -0.72 -22.36
N ILE A 457 -18.55 -1.34 -21.51
CA ILE A 457 -18.59 -2.80 -21.35
C ILE A 457 -19.07 -3.44 -22.67
N GLN A 458 -20.15 -2.92 -23.26
CA GLN A 458 -20.67 -3.43 -24.54
C GLN A 458 -19.62 -3.32 -25.65
N ARG A 459 -18.95 -2.16 -25.78
CA ARG A 459 -17.90 -1.96 -26.77
C ARG A 459 -16.73 -2.93 -26.60
N CYS A 460 -16.36 -3.26 -25.36
CA CYS A 460 -15.35 -4.28 -25.10
C CYS A 460 -15.80 -5.65 -25.60
N ILE A 461 -17.06 -6.04 -25.39
CA ILE A 461 -17.61 -7.30 -25.90
C ILE A 461 -17.59 -7.29 -27.43
N ASP A 462 -18.10 -6.24 -28.07
CA ASP A 462 -18.20 -6.16 -29.53
C ASP A 462 -16.84 -6.23 -30.22
N LEU A 463 -15.82 -5.58 -29.64
CA LEU A 463 -14.47 -5.51 -30.23
C LEU A 463 -13.57 -6.68 -29.87
N LEU A 464 -13.75 -7.33 -28.72
CA LEU A 464 -12.82 -8.35 -28.22
C LEU A 464 -13.45 -9.74 -28.13
N LEU A 465 -14.76 -9.84 -27.96
CA LEU A 465 -15.50 -11.09 -27.74
C LEU A 465 -16.69 -11.24 -28.70
N PRO A 466 -16.50 -11.04 -30.03
CA PRO A 466 -17.61 -10.95 -30.98
C PRO A 466 -18.45 -12.23 -31.08
N TRP A 467 -17.87 -13.40 -30.77
CA TRP A 467 -18.62 -14.67 -30.76
C TRP A 467 -19.72 -14.67 -29.69
N LEU A 468 -19.52 -13.99 -28.55
CA LEU A 468 -20.54 -13.90 -27.51
C LEU A 468 -21.77 -13.12 -28.01
N ALA A 469 -21.56 -12.08 -28.82
CA ALA A 469 -22.64 -11.35 -29.46
C ALA A 469 -23.29 -12.16 -30.58
N SER A 470 -22.50 -12.86 -31.40
CA SER A 470 -23.01 -13.67 -32.52
C SER A 470 -23.80 -14.90 -32.07
N PHE A 471 -23.46 -15.51 -30.93
CA PHE A 471 -24.21 -16.62 -30.33
C PHE A 471 -25.56 -16.20 -29.73
N HIS A 472 -25.86 -14.92 -29.65
CA HIS A 472 -27.22 -14.47 -29.34
C HIS A 472 -28.15 -14.53 -30.56
N ASN A 473 -27.59 -14.43 -31.76
CA ASN A 473 -28.31 -14.43 -33.04
C ASN A 473 -27.95 -15.67 -33.86
N ILE A 474 -28.22 -16.85 -33.29
CA ILE A 474 -27.91 -18.14 -33.94
C ILE A 474 -28.86 -18.35 -35.13
N PRO A 475 -28.37 -18.77 -36.30
CA PRO A 475 -29.22 -19.13 -37.44
C PRO A 475 -30.30 -20.15 -37.06
N ALA A 476 -31.51 -20.01 -37.63
CA ALA A 476 -32.68 -20.85 -37.31
C ALA A 476 -32.40 -22.36 -37.46
N LEU A 477 -31.50 -22.73 -38.37
CA LEU A 477 -31.10 -24.12 -38.62
C LEU A 477 -30.54 -24.83 -37.37
N PHE A 478 -29.90 -24.11 -36.46
CA PHE A 478 -29.37 -24.68 -35.21
C PHE A 478 -30.37 -24.64 -34.04
N GLN A 479 -31.56 -24.08 -34.25
CA GLN A 479 -32.62 -23.98 -33.23
C GLN A 479 -33.70 -25.07 -33.40
N GLU A 480 -33.64 -25.85 -34.47
CA GLU A 480 -34.58 -26.95 -34.74
C GLU A 480 -34.24 -28.18 -33.89
N GLU A 481 -35.24 -29.00 -33.52
CA GLU A 481 -35.02 -30.20 -32.68
C GLU A 481 -34.26 -31.32 -33.41
N ASP A 482 -34.26 -31.32 -34.75
CA ASP A 482 -33.72 -32.39 -35.61
C ASP A 482 -32.49 -31.91 -36.43
N VAL A 483 -31.45 -31.43 -35.73
CA VAL A 483 -30.19 -30.99 -36.35
C VAL A 483 -29.38 -32.21 -36.81
N PRO A 484 -28.90 -32.27 -38.08
CA PRO A 484 -28.06 -33.36 -38.56
C PRO A 484 -26.84 -33.62 -37.65
N PRO A 485 -26.46 -34.87 -37.35
CA PRO A 485 -25.37 -35.17 -36.41
C PRO A 485 -24.03 -34.52 -36.75
N SER A 486 -23.69 -34.41 -38.04
CA SER A 486 -22.47 -33.73 -38.51
C SER A 486 -22.50 -32.22 -38.24
N LEU A 487 -23.68 -31.59 -38.38
CA LEU A 487 -23.89 -30.17 -38.10
C LEU A 487 -23.91 -29.91 -36.58
N ALA A 488 -24.51 -30.79 -35.80
CA ALA A 488 -24.48 -30.72 -34.34
C ALA A 488 -23.05 -30.89 -33.79
N GLN A 489 -22.24 -31.78 -34.38
CA GLN A 489 -20.84 -31.94 -34.03
C GLN A 489 -20.01 -30.68 -34.37
N ALA A 490 -20.24 -30.07 -35.54
CA ALA A 490 -19.60 -28.82 -35.93
C ALA A 490 -19.99 -27.66 -35.00
N TRP A 491 -21.26 -27.59 -34.59
CA TRP A 491 -21.73 -26.61 -33.61
C TRP A 491 -21.07 -26.79 -32.24
N HIS A 492 -21.01 -28.02 -31.73
CA HIS A 492 -20.35 -28.30 -30.47
C HIS A 492 -18.84 -27.96 -30.52
N ALA A 493 -18.18 -28.21 -31.65
CA ALA A 493 -16.80 -27.81 -31.86
C ALA A 493 -16.63 -26.28 -31.82
N LEU A 494 -17.62 -25.50 -32.32
CA LEU A 494 -17.60 -24.03 -32.23
C LEU A 494 -17.74 -23.57 -30.77
N GLU A 495 -18.67 -24.14 -30.02
CA GLU A 495 -18.83 -23.83 -28.59
C GLU A 495 -17.57 -24.11 -27.79
N MET A 496 -16.89 -25.23 -28.07
CA MET A 496 -15.64 -25.60 -27.41
C MET A 496 -14.45 -24.73 -27.82
N ALA A 497 -14.46 -24.16 -29.03
CA ALA A 497 -13.40 -23.26 -29.50
C ALA A 497 -13.45 -21.88 -28.84
N PHE A 498 -14.61 -21.46 -28.34
CA PHE A 498 -14.82 -20.14 -27.80
C PHE A 498 -15.03 -20.14 -26.27
N PRO A 499 -14.03 -19.71 -25.48
CA PRO A 499 -14.19 -19.61 -24.04
C PRO A 499 -15.24 -18.53 -23.67
N ALA A 500 -15.96 -18.78 -22.57
CA ALA A 500 -16.95 -17.83 -22.05
C ALA A 500 -16.32 -16.59 -21.40
N GLN A 501 -15.12 -16.73 -20.83
CA GLN A 501 -14.39 -15.65 -20.15
C GLN A 501 -12.88 -15.73 -20.45
N PRO A 502 -12.44 -15.53 -21.71
CA PRO A 502 -11.01 -15.52 -22.01
C PRO A 502 -10.31 -14.34 -21.33
N SER A 503 -9.07 -14.58 -20.95
CA SER A 503 -8.09 -13.53 -20.75
C SER A 503 -7.79 -12.79 -22.05
N LEU A 504 -7.28 -11.56 -21.96
CA LEU A 504 -6.88 -10.79 -23.14
C LEU A 504 -5.84 -11.55 -23.99
N ALA A 505 -4.94 -12.31 -23.35
CA ALA A 505 -3.91 -13.11 -24.00
C ALA A 505 -4.46 -14.33 -24.77
N GLU A 506 -5.60 -14.89 -24.34
CA GLU A 506 -6.22 -16.06 -24.96
C GLU A 506 -7.06 -15.73 -26.21
N ILE A 507 -7.48 -14.48 -26.37
CA ILE A 507 -8.37 -14.06 -27.48
C ILE A 507 -7.76 -14.36 -28.87
N PRO A 508 -6.49 -14.03 -29.16
CA PRO A 508 -5.91 -14.33 -30.48
C PRO A 508 -5.94 -15.83 -30.81
N SER A 509 -5.65 -16.70 -29.83
CA SER A 509 -5.72 -18.15 -30.01
C SER A 509 -7.16 -18.63 -30.17
N ALA A 510 -8.11 -18.10 -29.39
CA ALA A 510 -9.52 -18.44 -29.53
C ALA A 510 -10.07 -18.05 -30.91
N CYS A 511 -9.72 -16.87 -31.42
CA CYS A 511 -10.09 -16.47 -32.79
C CYS A 511 -9.50 -17.42 -33.85
N GLN A 512 -8.24 -17.84 -33.68
CA GLN A 512 -7.60 -18.78 -34.62
C GLN A 512 -8.28 -20.15 -34.60
N SER A 513 -8.54 -20.71 -33.41
CA SER A 513 -9.28 -21.98 -33.26
C SER A 513 -10.69 -21.87 -33.83
N GLY A 514 -11.41 -20.79 -33.51
CA GLY A 514 -12.74 -20.53 -34.03
C GLY A 514 -12.80 -20.49 -35.55
N ARG A 515 -11.79 -19.90 -36.20
CA ARG A 515 -11.68 -19.86 -37.66
C ARG A 515 -11.55 -21.26 -38.27
N VAL A 516 -10.69 -22.10 -37.71
CA VAL A 516 -10.53 -23.49 -38.18
C VAL A 516 -11.86 -24.24 -38.09
N VAL A 517 -12.62 -24.05 -37.02
CA VAL A 517 -13.93 -24.70 -36.88
C VAL A 517 -14.99 -24.09 -37.80
N LEU A 518 -14.96 -22.78 -38.07
CA LEU A 518 -15.85 -22.16 -39.06
C LEU A 518 -15.62 -22.70 -40.47
N ASP A 519 -14.36 -22.98 -40.84
CA ASP A 519 -14.04 -23.62 -42.11
C ASP A 519 -14.55 -25.05 -42.16
N GLN A 520 -14.43 -25.82 -41.07
CA GLN A 520 -15.03 -27.16 -40.97
C GLN A 520 -16.55 -27.10 -41.10
N LEU A 521 -17.21 -26.12 -40.47
CA LEU A 521 -18.65 -25.91 -40.60
C LEU A 521 -19.05 -25.65 -42.06
N ARG A 522 -18.28 -24.81 -42.78
CA ARG A 522 -18.53 -24.54 -44.20
C ARG A 522 -18.36 -25.79 -45.07
N GLU A 523 -17.37 -26.63 -44.80
CA GLU A 523 -17.20 -27.89 -45.53
C GLU A 523 -18.37 -28.85 -45.28
N VAL A 524 -18.87 -28.96 -44.04
CA VAL A 524 -20.08 -29.76 -43.73
C VAL A 524 -21.31 -29.22 -44.48
N LEU A 525 -21.42 -27.91 -44.67
CA LEU A 525 -22.51 -27.28 -45.42
C LEU A 525 -22.40 -27.46 -46.95
N LYS A 526 -21.22 -27.84 -47.47
CA LYS A 526 -20.99 -28.15 -48.89
C LYS A 526 -21.27 -29.62 -49.23
N ASP A 527 -21.30 -30.51 -48.25
CA ASP A 527 -21.49 -31.95 -48.48
C ASP A 527 -22.85 -32.25 -49.14
N ALA A 528 -22.80 -32.97 -50.26
CA ALA A 528 -23.95 -33.33 -51.08
C ALA A 528 -24.93 -34.31 -50.39
N HIS A 529 -24.51 -34.96 -49.29
CA HIS A 529 -25.37 -35.84 -48.48
C HIS A 529 -26.16 -35.10 -47.39
N PHE A 530 -26.03 -33.78 -47.29
CA PHE A 530 -26.91 -32.98 -46.44
C PHE A 530 -28.35 -33.10 -46.98
N PRO A 531 -29.33 -33.55 -46.18
CA PRO A 531 -30.68 -33.82 -46.68
C PRO A 531 -31.19 -32.60 -47.46
N PRO A 532 -31.90 -32.78 -48.59
CA PRO A 532 -32.47 -31.69 -49.35
C PRO A 532 -33.59 -31.05 -48.53
N MET A 533 -33.21 -30.28 -47.51
CA MET A 533 -34.08 -29.31 -46.88
C MET A 533 -34.49 -28.36 -47.99
N HIS A 534 -35.79 -28.24 -48.22
CA HIS A 534 -36.43 -27.35 -49.18
C HIS A 534 -36.21 -25.85 -48.91
N ASP A 535 -35.04 -25.44 -48.39
CA ASP A 535 -34.83 -24.06 -47.98
C ASP A 535 -33.37 -23.62 -48.12
N GLY A 536 -32.93 -23.36 -49.36
CA GLY A 536 -31.61 -22.78 -49.66
C GLY A 536 -31.34 -21.47 -48.90
N ALA A 537 -32.41 -20.75 -48.51
CA ALA A 537 -32.33 -19.55 -47.68
C ALA A 537 -31.74 -19.82 -46.28
N LYS A 538 -32.04 -20.97 -45.66
CA LYS A 538 -31.50 -21.34 -44.34
C LYS A 538 -30.00 -21.64 -44.41
N ARG A 539 -29.56 -22.36 -45.45
CA ARG A 539 -28.13 -22.63 -45.69
C ARG A 539 -27.37 -21.33 -45.96
N GLU A 540 -27.92 -20.46 -46.80
CA GLU A 540 -27.34 -19.14 -47.09
C GLU A 540 -27.25 -18.26 -45.82
N SER A 541 -28.26 -18.32 -44.94
CA SER A 541 -28.21 -17.64 -43.65
C SER A 541 -27.05 -18.10 -42.76
N VAL A 542 -26.73 -19.41 -42.74
CA VAL A 542 -25.58 -19.91 -41.98
C VAL A 542 -24.27 -19.47 -42.61
N TYR A 543 -24.16 -19.47 -43.94
CA TYR A 543 -22.97 -18.95 -44.64
C TYR A 543 -22.74 -17.47 -44.37
N HIS A 544 -23.79 -16.64 -44.47
CA HIS A 544 -23.70 -15.21 -44.14
C HIS A 544 -23.29 -15.00 -42.68
N TRP A 545 -23.89 -15.72 -41.74
CA TRP A 545 -23.54 -15.64 -40.32
C TRP A 545 -22.08 -16.05 -40.06
N ALA A 546 -21.62 -17.15 -40.67
CA ALA A 546 -20.23 -17.62 -40.52
C ALA A 546 -19.23 -16.62 -41.11
N ASN A 547 -19.54 -16.01 -42.25
CA ASN A 547 -18.71 -14.99 -42.89
C ASN A 547 -18.65 -13.68 -42.08
N ASP A 548 -19.77 -13.28 -41.47
CA ASP A 548 -19.80 -12.11 -40.57
C ASP A 548 -19.00 -12.37 -39.30
N LEU A 549 -19.16 -13.57 -38.70
CA LEU A 549 -18.39 -13.96 -37.53
C LEU A 549 -16.88 -14.00 -37.84
N GLU A 550 -16.44 -14.61 -38.95
CA GLU A 550 -15.02 -14.64 -39.32
C GLU A 550 -14.42 -13.22 -39.43
N LYS A 551 -15.11 -12.29 -40.12
CA LYS A 551 -14.65 -10.88 -40.23
C LYS A 551 -14.51 -10.21 -38.86
N LYS A 552 -15.44 -10.49 -37.94
CA LYS A 552 -15.38 -9.97 -36.57
C LYS A 552 -14.25 -10.62 -35.77
N LEU A 553 -13.98 -11.91 -35.96
CA LEU A 553 -12.85 -12.60 -35.33
C LEU A 553 -11.51 -12.01 -35.76
N ASP A 554 -11.35 -11.64 -37.04
CA ASP A 554 -10.14 -10.98 -37.54
C ASP A 554 -9.92 -9.62 -36.85
N THR A 555 -10.99 -8.82 -36.75
CA THR A 555 -10.96 -7.52 -36.06
C THR A 555 -10.63 -7.69 -34.57
N ALA A 556 -11.23 -8.69 -33.91
CA ALA A 556 -10.99 -8.97 -32.51
C ALA A 556 -9.56 -9.47 -32.24
N ALA A 557 -9.04 -10.36 -33.09
CA ALA A 557 -7.67 -10.85 -32.99
C ALA A 557 -6.66 -9.71 -33.17
N LEU A 558 -6.88 -8.82 -34.15
CA LEU A 558 -6.03 -7.65 -34.36
C LEU A 558 -6.11 -6.67 -33.17
N THR A 559 -7.31 -6.38 -32.68
CA THR A 559 -7.51 -5.47 -31.53
C THR A 559 -6.85 -6.02 -30.27
N ALA A 560 -7.04 -7.31 -29.98
CA ALA A 560 -6.40 -7.98 -28.85
C ALA A 560 -4.87 -7.95 -28.97
N LYS A 561 -4.30 -8.27 -30.13
CA LYS A 561 -2.84 -8.18 -30.36
C LYS A 561 -2.31 -6.76 -30.16
N THR A 562 -3.01 -5.75 -30.67
CA THR A 562 -2.64 -4.34 -30.47
C THR A 562 -2.65 -3.96 -29.00
N LEU A 563 -3.66 -4.38 -28.23
CA LEU A 563 -3.71 -4.14 -26.80
C LEU A 563 -2.60 -4.86 -26.03
N LEU A 564 -2.34 -6.13 -26.35
CA LEU A 564 -1.25 -6.90 -25.74
C LEU A 564 0.10 -6.21 -25.94
N ASN A 565 0.39 -5.79 -27.18
CA ASN A 565 1.59 -5.03 -27.51
C ASN A 565 1.60 -3.68 -26.78
N GLY A 566 0.47 -2.98 -26.71
CA GLY A 566 0.34 -1.70 -25.99
C GLY A 566 0.66 -1.83 -24.50
N TYR A 567 0.16 -2.86 -23.81
CA TYR A 567 0.46 -3.09 -22.40
C TYR A 567 1.91 -3.53 -22.16
N GLN A 568 2.49 -4.33 -23.05
CA GLN A 568 3.91 -4.67 -23.01
C GLN A 568 4.78 -3.43 -23.20
N GLU A 569 4.44 -2.57 -24.15
CA GLU A 569 5.14 -1.31 -24.41
C GLU A 569 5.01 -0.35 -23.22
N LEU A 570 3.82 -0.20 -22.64
CA LEU A 570 3.63 0.57 -21.42
C LEU A 570 4.50 0.05 -20.27
N ALA A 571 4.57 -1.27 -20.08
CA ALA A 571 5.43 -1.88 -19.08
C ALA A 571 6.92 -1.61 -19.35
N HIS A 572 7.33 -1.61 -20.62
CA HIS A 572 8.68 -1.26 -21.04
C HIS A 572 9.00 0.22 -20.78
N ARG A 573 8.12 1.14 -21.20
CA ARG A 573 8.26 2.60 -20.98
C ARG A 573 8.30 2.94 -19.49
N CYS A 574 7.50 2.27 -18.65
CA CYS A 574 7.59 2.39 -17.20
C CYS A 574 8.99 2.07 -16.69
N ASP A 575 9.58 0.96 -17.18
CA ASP A 575 10.92 0.55 -16.79
C ASP A 575 11.99 1.52 -17.32
N LEU A 576 11.87 2.01 -18.56
CA LEU A 576 12.79 3.00 -19.13
C LEU A 576 12.79 4.31 -18.33
N LEU A 577 11.62 4.86 -17.99
CA LEU A 577 11.51 6.07 -17.17
C LEU A 577 12.09 5.84 -15.77
N PHE A 578 11.79 4.71 -15.16
CA PHE A 578 12.37 4.32 -13.88
C PHE A 578 13.90 4.19 -13.94
N GLN A 579 14.42 3.56 -14.99
CA GLN A 579 15.84 3.36 -15.19
C GLN A 579 16.58 4.65 -15.52
N GLY A 580 15.93 5.60 -16.17
CA GLY A 580 16.51 6.90 -16.51
C GLY A 580 16.78 7.81 -15.31
N MET A 581 16.01 7.70 -14.22
CA MET A 581 16.20 8.53 -13.02
C MET A 581 17.49 8.17 -12.27
N ASP A 582 18.46 9.09 -12.28
CA ASP A 582 19.75 8.99 -11.58
C ASP A 582 19.65 9.55 -10.14
N PHE A 583 19.40 8.70 -9.13
CA PHE A 583 19.33 9.16 -7.74
C PHE A 583 20.70 9.48 -7.14
N THR A 584 21.83 9.14 -7.80
CA THR A 584 23.16 9.24 -7.20
C THR A 584 23.55 10.69 -6.90
N PHE A 585 23.19 11.65 -7.75
CA PHE A 585 23.56 13.05 -7.56
C PHE A 585 22.76 13.75 -6.45
N LEU A 586 21.58 13.22 -6.08
CA LEU A 586 20.77 13.72 -4.97
C LEU A 586 21.25 13.15 -3.62
N PHE A 587 22.12 12.14 -3.64
CA PHE A 587 22.60 11.43 -2.46
C PHE A 587 23.93 12.00 -1.96
N ASP A 588 23.97 12.38 -0.68
CA ASP A 588 25.21 12.81 -0.02
C ASP A 588 25.98 11.57 0.47
N ALA A 589 27.06 11.23 -0.23
CA ALA A 589 27.89 10.07 0.12
C ALA A 589 28.62 10.20 1.47
N GLN A 590 28.82 11.41 2.00
CA GLN A 590 29.46 11.61 3.30
C GLN A 590 28.48 11.43 4.46
N ARG A 591 27.27 11.99 4.33
CA ARG A 591 26.20 11.88 5.33
C ARG A 591 25.37 10.60 5.19
N GLN A 592 25.44 9.95 4.03
CA GLN A 592 24.67 8.76 3.68
C GLN A 592 23.15 8.99 3.71
N VAL A 593 22.71 10.19 3.32
CA VAL A 593 21.29 10.60 3.24
C VAL A 593 21.05 11.46 2.01
N PHE A 594 19.79 11.62 1.61
CA PHE A 594 19.42 12.45 0.45
C PHE A 594 19.32 13.93 0.82
N HIS A 595 19.70 14.80 -0.12
CA HIS A 595 19.26 16.19 -0.14
C HIS A 595 17.74 16.28 -0.34
N ILE A 596 17.12 17.42 0.00
CA ILE A 596 15.68 17.63 -0.29
C ILE A 596 15.42 17.64 -1.81
N GLY A 597 16.35 18.24 -2.56
CA GLY A 597 16.35 18.22 -4.00
C GLY A 597 17.46 19.08 -4.59
N TYR A 598 17.31 19.40 -5.87
CA TYR A 598 18.30 20.11 -6.67
C TYR A 598 17.64 21.22 -7.50
N ASN A 599 18.14 22.44 -7.36
CA ASN A 599 17.70 23.56 -8.18
C ASN A 599 18.50 23.58 -9.48
N VAL A 600 17.86 23.19 -10.58
CA VAL A 600 18.46 23.13 -11.93
C VAL A 600 18.78 24.52 -12.45
N THR A 601 17.99 25.53 -12.08
CA THR A 601 18.19 26.92 -12.53
C THR A 601 19.45 27.52 -11.93
N ASN A 602 19.69 27.26 -10.64
CA ASN A 602 20.83 27.81 -9.89
C ASN A 602 22.05 26.87 -9.85
N GLY A 603 21.88 25.61 -10.26
CA GLY A 603 22.95 24.62 -10.30
C GLY A 603 23.41 24.13 -8.92
N ASN A 604 22.54 24.12 -7.91
CA ASN A 604 22.91 23.76 -6.54
C ASN A 604 21.94 22.76 -5.88
N LEU A 605 22.51 21.92 -5.01
CA LEU A 605 21.75 21.06 -4.10
C LEU A 605 21.25 21.86 -2.91
N ASP A 606 20.09 21.48 -2.39
CA ASP A 606 19.58 22.04 -1.14
C ASP A 606 20.49 21.75 0.04
N LEU A 607 20.60 22.68 0.97
CA LEU A 607 21.43 22.51 2.18
C LEU A 607 20.81 21.57 3.22
N ASN A 608 19.51 21.29 3.08
CA ASN A 608 18.75 20.43 3.98
C ASN A 608 18.68 19.00 3.43
N TYR A 609 18.39 18.05 4.32
CA TYR A 609 18.44 16.61 4.04
C TYR A 609 17.20 15.88 4.54
N TYR A 610 16.85 14.79 3.88
CA TYR A 610 15.90 13.79 4.38
C TYR A 610 16.64 12.79 5.27
N ASP A 611 16.66 13.08 6.57
CA ASP A 611 17.44 12.34 7.56
C ASP A 611 16.60 11.53 8.56
N LEU A 612 15.27 11.43 8.38
CA LEU A 612 14.36 10.70 9.27
C LEU A 612 13.77 9.46 8.60
N LEU A 613 13.62 8.37 9.37
CA LEU A 613 12.92 7.17 8.89
C LEU A 613 11.40 7.36 8.82
N ALA A 614 10.84 8.14 9.74
CA ALA A 614 9.44 8.56 9.73
C ALA A 614 9.27 9.77 8.81
N SER A 615 9.32 9.51 7.51
CA SER A 615 9.13 10.49 6.44
C SER A 615 8.62 9.79 5.18
N GLU A 616 7.90 10.54 4.36
CA GLU A 616 7.52 10.25 2.98
C GLU A 616 8.73 9.85 2.11
N ALA A 617 9.90 10.47 2.35
CA ALA A 617 11.12 10.22 1.60
C ALA A 617 11.65 8.79 1.73
N ARG A 618 11.17 8.03 2.72
CA ARG A 618 11.55 6.61 2.88
C ARG A 618 11.19 5.77 1.65
N LEU A 619 10.19 6.17 0.87
CA LEU A 619 9.85 5.49 -0.38
C LEU A 619 10.95 5.70 -1.42
N ALA A 620 11.42 6.94 -1.60
CA ALA A 620 12.56 7.27 -2.45
C ALA A 620 13.82 6.50 -2.02
N SER A 621 14.10 6.45 -0.71
CA SER A 621 15.19 5.65 -0.14
C SER A 621 15.10 4.19 -0.52
N LEU A 622 13.93 3.56 -0.36
CA LEU A 622 13.73 2.15 -0.67
C LEU A 622 13.98 1.88 -2.16
N VAL A 623 13.42 2.73 -3.02
CA VAL A 623 13.51 2.61 -4.47
C VAL A 623 14.96 2.79 -4.96
N ALA A 624 15.67 3.82 -4.48
CA ALA A 624 17.06 4.06 -4.88
C ALA A 624 18.01 2.93 -4.41
N ILE A 625 17.75 2.33 -3.24
CA ILE A 625 18.50 1.15 -2.77
C ILE A 625 18.14 -0.08 -3.63
N ALA A 626 16.86 -0.27 -3.96
CA ALA A 626 16.43 -1.38 -4.83
C ALA A 626 17.03 -1.30 -6.24
N LYS A 627 17.21 -0.08 -6.74
CA LYS A 627 17.87 0.22 -8.02
C LYS A 627 19.39 -0.03 -7.98
N GLY A 628 19.99 -0.08 -6.78
CA GLY A 628 21.42 -0.31 -6.60
C GLY A 628 22.30 0.93 -6.69
N GLU A 629 21.70 2.12 -6.83
CA GLU A 629 22.41 3.40 -6.92
C GLU A 629 22.86 3.92 -5.56
N VAL A 630 22.12 3.55 -4.51
CA VAL A 630 22.39 3.97 -3.13
C VAL A 630 22.66 2.75 -2.26
N PRO A 631 23.71 2.77 -1.40
CA PRO A 631 24.05 1.63 -0.58
C PRO A 631 23.00 1.37 0.52
N GLN A 632 22.83 0.11 0.92
CA GLN A 632 21.92 -0.26 2.03
C GLN A 632 22.25 0.44 3.36
N SER A 633 23.48 0.92 3.54
CA SER A 633 23.89 1.73 4.69
C SER A 633 23.03 2.98 4.84
N HIS A 634 22.52 3.57 3.75
CA HIS A 634 21.62 4.72 3.78
C HIS A 634 20.44 4.49 4.73
N TRP A 635 19.77 3.33 4.61
CA TRP A 635 18.64 2.96 5.47
C TRP A 635 19.00 2.96 6.97
N LEU A 636 20.24 2.61 7.30
CA LEU A 636 20.73 2.60 8.69
C LEU A 636 21.04 4.01 9.21
N HIS A 637 21.41 4.94 8.34
CA HIS A 637 21.74 6.33 8.70
C HIS A 637 20.49 7.21 8.89
N LEU A 638 19.33 6.78 8.41
CA LEU A 638 18.06 7.44 8.72
C LEU A 638 17.82 7.47 10.23
N GLY A 639 17.64 8.68 10.76
CA GLY A 639 17.32 8.99 12.14
C GLY A 639 16.08 8.27 12.61
N ARG A 640 16.16 7.74 13.84
CA ARG A 640 15.06 7.05 14.52
C ARG A 640 14.75 7.69 15.88
N PRO A 641 14.46 8.99 15.93
CA PRO A 641 14.09 9.62 17.17
C PRO A 641 12.76 9.05 17.68
N PHE A 642 12.70 8.68 18.95
CA PHE A 642 11.51 8.11 19.57
C PHE A 642 10.86 9.09 20.54
N THR A 643 9.54 9.14 20.52
CA THR A 643 8.71 9.68 21.58
C THR A 643 7.94 8.55 22.28
N ARG A 644 7.35 8.85 23.43
CA ARG A 644 6.40 7.97 24.11
C ARG A 644 5.03 8.61 24.07
N VAL A 645 4.07 7.87 23.51
CA VAL A 645 2.65 8.24 23.47
C VAL A 645 1.88 7.09 24.11
N ASP A 646 1.17 7.38 25.20
CA ASP A 646 0.41 6.40 26.00
C ASP A 646 1.17 5.13 26.40
N GLY A 647 2.45 5.30 26.71
CA GLY A 647 3.34 4.20 27.11
C GLY A 647 3.87 3.35 25.94
N GLN A 648 3.47 3.65 24.70
CA GLN A 648 3.99 3.03 23.48
C GLN A 648 5.06 3.92 22.84
N GLN A 649 6.00 3.30 22.12
CA GLN A 649 7.07 4.03 21.42
C GLN A 649 6.66 4.29 19.97
N ALA A 650 6.80 5.54 19.54
CA ALA A 650 6.60 5.94 18.16
C ALA A 650 7.80 6.74 17.66
N LEU A 651 8.13 6.59 16.38
CA LEU A 651 9.09 7.48 15.72
C LEU A 651 8.49 8.88 15.56
N ILE A 652 9.36 9.89 15.65
CA ILE A 652 9.02 11.30 15.43
C ILE A 652 9.34 11.65 13.97
N SER A 653 8.41 12.32 13.28
CA SER A 653 8.61 12.93 11.95
C SER A 653 8.97 14.41 12.07
N TRP A 654 9.20 15.10 10.96
CA TRP A 654 9.56 16.51 11.04
C TRP A 654 8.36 17.38 11.43
N SER A 655 7.28 17.26 10.66
CA SER A 655 6.09 18.10 10.79
C SER A 655 4.94 17.45 11.54
N ALA A 656 5.05 16.18 11.94
CA ALA A 656 3.95 15.38 12.48
C ALA A 656 2.73 15.25 11.56
N THR A 657 2.92 15.35 10.24
CA THR A 657 1.81 15.21 9.29
C THR A 657 1.47 13.73 9.14
N MET A 658 0.19 13.38 8.98
CA MET A 658 -0.18 11.97 8.75
C MET A 658 0.47 11.41 7.46
N PHE A 659 0.61 12.26 6.44
CA PHE A 659 1.23 11.91 5.17
C PHE A 659 2.66 11.36 5.31
N GLU A 660 3.52 11.99 6.12
CA GLU A 660 4.90 11.54 6.38
C GLU A 660 4.95 10.07 6.84
N TYR A 661 3.93 9.63 7.59
CA TYR A 661 3.85 8.28 8.11
C TYR A 661 3.17 7.30 7.15
N LEU A 662 2.02 7.67 6.58
CA LEU A 662 1.12 6.74 5.91
C LEU A 662 1.19 6.75 4.38
N MET A 663 1.68 7.82 3.72
CA MET A 663 1.76 7.82 2.27
C MET A 663 2.60 6.66 1.71
N PRO A 664 3.80 6.35 2.25
CA PRO A 664 4.57 5.22 1.74
C PRO A 664 3.89 3.87 2.00
N HIS A 665 2.89 3.82 2.90
CA HIS A 665 2.12 2.61 3.16
C HIS A 665 1.23 2.21 1.99
N LEU A 666 0.92 3.15 1.07
CA LEU A 666 0.20 2.86 -0.18
C LEU A 666 0.97 1.89 -1.11
N MET A 667 2.30 1.87 -1.00
CA MET A 667 3.18 1.00 -1.79
C MET A 667 3.84 -0.10 -0.96
N VAL A 668 4.05 0.14 0.34
CA VAL A 668 4.84 -0.75 1.20
C VAL A 668 4.08 -1.08 2.49
N SER A 669 3.74 -2.35 2.68
CA SER A 669 3.13 -2.80 3.94
C SER A 669 4.15 -2.83 5.08
N SER A 670 3.78 -2.23 6.22
CA SER A 670 4.53 -2.30 7.47
C SER A 670 3.84 -3.30 8.42
N LYS A 671 4.50 -4.43 8.68
CA LYS A 671 3.91 -5.52 9.48
C LYS A 671 3.68 -5.10 10.94
N PRO A 672 2.56 -5.52 11.57
CA PRO A 672 2.36 -5.35 13.00
C PRO A 672 3.51 -6.00 13.79
N GLY A 673 4.02 -5.29 14.80
CA GLY A 673 5.18 -5.74 15.60
C GLY A 673 6.55 -5.31 15.09
N THR A 674 6.64 -4.67 13.92
CA THR A 674 7.84 -3.91 13.54
C THR A 674 7.81 -2.52 14.16
N LEU A 675 8.98 -1.89 14.32
CA LEU A 675 9.07 -0.52 14.84
C LEU A 675 8.23 0.47 14.03
N LEU A 676 8.29 0.35 12.70
CA LEU A 676 7.52 1.20 11.80
C LEU A 676 6.03 0.89 11.91
N GLY A 677 5.65 -0.40 11.87
CA GLY A 677 4.24 -0.81 12.03
C GLY A 677 3.63 -0.32 13.35
N GLN A 678 4.35 -0.46 14.46
CA GLN A 678 3.93 0.08 15.75
C GLN A 678 3.81 1.62 15.71
N THR A 679 4.77 2.31 15.11
CA THR A 679 4.71 3.77 14.94
C THR A 679 3.44 4.18 14.19
N LEU A 680 3.11 3.51 13.08
CA LEU A 680 1.92 3.85 12.29
C LEU A 680 0.63 3.68 13.12
N GLU A 681 0.51 2.58 13.88
CA GLU A 681 -0.63 2.37 14.78
C GLU A 681 -0.73 3.49 15.84
N VAL A 682 0.38 3.80 16.54
CA VAL A 682 0.40 4.80 17.61
C VAL A 682 0.09 6.21 17.08
N VAL A 683 0.62 6.57 15.91
CA VAL A 683 0.37 7.88 15.29
C VAL A 683 -1.09 8.04 14.90
N VAL A 684 -1.72 7.00 14.34
CA VAL A 684 -3.14 7.01 14.02
C VAL A 684 -3.99 7.14 15.27
N ASP A 685 -3.71 6.33 16.31
CA ASP A 685 -4.45 6.39 17.57
C ASP A 685 -4.33 7.79 18.22
N ARG A 686 -3.13 8.38 18.21
CA ARG A 686 -2.90 9.73 18.74
C ARG A 686 -3.62 10.82 17.95
N GLN A 687 -3.71 10.68 16.62
CA GLN A 687 -4.47 11.59 15.76
C GLN A 687 -5.98 11.54 16.08
N ILE A 688 -6.53 10.33 16.28
CA ILE A 688 -7.92 10.12 16.69
C ILE A 688 -8.17 10.80 18.05
N GLU A 689 -7.32 10.52 19.04
CA GLU A 689 -7.42 11.11 20.39
C GLU A 689 -7.32 12.64 20.35
N TYR A 690 -6.41 13.20 19.56
CA TYR A 690 -6.27 14.65 19.44
C TYR A 690 -7.52 15.30 18.82
N GLY A 691 -8.15 14.64 17.84
CA GLY A 691 -9.45 15.08 17.32
C GLY A 691 -10.53 15.11 18.42
N HIS A 692 -10.61 14.05 19.24
CA HIS A 692 -11.51 13.99 20.39
C HIS A 692 -11.22 15.07 21.44
N GLU A 693 -9.95 15.31 21.80
CA GLU A 693 -9.53 16.37 22.72
C GLU A 693 -9.97 17.76 22.26
N LYS A 694 -9.99 17.97 20.95
CA LYS A 694 -10.36 19.25 20.32
C LYS A 694 -11.84 19.30 19.91
N ASN A 695 -12.60 18.23 20.12
CA ASN A 695 -13.99 18.08 19.72
C ASN A 695 -14.23 18.37 18.21
N VAL A 696 -13.33 17.87 17.37
CA VAL A 696 -13.41 17.97 15.90
C VAL A 696 -13.12 16.60 15.26
N PRO A 697 -13.46 16.37 13.99
CA PRO A 697 -12.99 15.19 13.26
C PRO A 697 -11.45 15.14 13.23
N TRP A 698 -10.88 13.96 13.03
CA TRP A 698 -9.42 13.78 12.99
C TRP A 698 -8.89 13.64 11.56
N GLY A 699 -7.57 13.77 11.41
CA GLY A 699 -6.88 13.75 10.11
C GLY A 699 -6.12 15.04 9.87
N ILE A 700 -5.03 15.26 10.59
CA ILE A 700 -4.17 16.45 10.43
C ILE A 700 -2.96 16.06 9.58
N SER A 701 -2.75 16.79 8.50
CA SER A 701 -1.61 16.62 7.60
C SER A 701 -1.37 17.91 6.83
N GLU A 702 -0.42 17.92 5.91
CA GLU A 702 -0.28 19.04 4.97
C GLU A 702 -1.55 19.21 4.12
N SER A 703 -2.00 20.46 3.97
CA SER A 703 -3.23 20.76 3.23
C SER A 703 -3.34 22.25 2.87
N GLY A 704 -4.31 22.54 2.01
CA GLY A 704 -4.89 23.87 1.90
C GLY A 704 -5.50 24.33 3.22
N TYR A 705 -5.56 25.65 3.45
CA TYR A 705 -6.17 26.24 4.63
C TYR A 705 -6.93 27.53 4.29
N TYR A 706 -7.82 27.97 5.19
CA TYR A 706 -8.73 29.07 4.90
C TYR A 706 -8.05 30.44 5.04
N ARG A 707 -7.21 30.74 4.06
CA ARG A 707 -6.58 32.04 3.83
C ARG A 707 -6.35 32.18 2.35
N PHE A 708 -6.63 33.37 1.83
CA PHE A 708 -6.46 33.69 0.42
C PHE A 708 -5.20 34.53 0.20
N ASP A 709 -4.56 34.36 -0.95
CA ASP A 709 -3.64 35.36 -1.48
C ASP A 709 -4.38 36.48 -2.23
N ALA A 710 -3.63 37.41 -2.83
CA ALA A 710 -4.16 38.51 -3.62
C ALA A 710 -5.01 38.07 -4.83
N ASN A 711 -4.79 36.84 -5.32
CA ASN A 711 -5.50 36.26 -6.47
C ASN A 711 -6.65 35.34 -6.03
N GLN A 712 -7.01 35.36 -4.75
CA GLN A 712 -8.04 34.51 -4.17
C GLN A 712 -7.75 33.00 -4.25
N PHE A 713 -6.48 32.59 -4.25
CA PHE A 713 -6.11 31.18 -4.08
C PHE A 713 -5.94 30.82 -2.61
N TYR A 714 -6.47 29.66 -2.22
CA TYR A 714 -6.20 29.09 -0.91
C TYR A 714 -4.70 28.87 -0.72
N GLN A 715 -4.22 29.20 0.47
CA GLN A 715 -2.82 28.97 0.84
C GLN A 715 -2.61 27.53 1.32
N TYR A 716 -1.38 27.04 1.19
CA TYR A 716 -1.00 25.67 1.52
C TYR A 716 0.15 25.63 2.53
N ARG A 717 0.12 24.68 3.48
CA ARG A 717 1.26 24.38 4.37
C ARG A 717 1.11 23.05 5.12
N ALA A 718 2.18 22.62 5.78
CA ALA A 718 2.20 21.46 6.67
C ALA A 718 1.63 21.74 8.08
N PHE A 719 0.68 20.89 8.49
CA PHE A 719 0.09 20.80 9.83
C PHE A 719 0.38 19.44 10.46
N GLY A 720 0.48 19.37 11.79
CA GLY A 720 0.69 18.10 12.46
C GLY A 720 0.30 18.12 13.92
N VAL A 721 0.23 16.92 14.51
CA VAL A 721 -0.22 16.75 15.90
C VAL A 721 0.93 17.04 16.87
N PRO A 722 0.71 17.88 17.90
CA PRO A 722 1.72 18.15 18.92
C PRO A 722 2.24 16.88 19.61
N GLY A 723 3.56 16.83 19.86
CA GLY A 723 4.23 15.69 20.51
C GLY A 723 4.69 14.58 19.56
N LEU A 724 4.31 14.64 18.27
CA LEU A 724 4.72 13.70 17.22
C LEU A 724 5.73 14.28 16.22
N GLY A 725 6.15 15.55 16.37
CA GLY A 725 7.01 16.24 15.41
C GLY A 725 8.03 17.17 16.05
N TYR A 726 9.11 17.47 15.32
CA TYR A 726 10.15 18.41 15.76
C TYR A 726 9.75 19.88 15.61
N LYS A 727 8.91 20.19 14.61
CA LYS A 727 8.47 21.56 14.33
C LYS A 727 7.79 22.16 15.57
N ARG A 728 8.16 23.40 15.92
CA ARG A 728 7.50 24.18 16.99
C ARG A 728 6.21 24.81 16.47
N GLY A 729 5.26 25.08 17.36
CA GLY A 729 4.00 25.74 16.99
C GLY A 729 2.98 24.81 16.31
N LEU A 730 3.15 23.49 16.39
CA LEU A 730 2.18 22.52 15.83
C LEU A 730 0.79 22.63 16.45
N ALA A 731 0.67 23.20 17.66
CA ALA A 731 -0.60 23.41 18.34
C ALA A 731 -1.31 24.71 17.93
N ASP A 732 -0.66 25.58 17.16
CA ASP A 732 -1.13 26.93 16.88
C ASP A 732 -2.31 26.94 15.88
N ASP A 733 -2.42 25.89 15.07
CA ASP A 733 -3.40 25.78 14.01
C ASP A 733 -4.14 24.44 14.08
N LEU A 734 -5.44 24.47 13.79
CA LEU A 734 -6.29 23.29 13.80
C LEU A 734 -6.98 23.16 12.44
N VAL A 735 -6.33 22.44 11.52
CA VAL A 735 -6.84 22.20 10.17
C VAL A 735 -6.98 20.70 9.95
N ILE A 736 -8.19 20.26 9.64
CA ILE A 736 -8.52 18.85 9.43
C ILE A 736 -8.67 18.60 7.93
N THR A 737 -7.94 17.62 7.41
CA THR A 737 -7.97 17.21 6.02
C THR A 737 -8.43 15.75 5.86
N PRO A 738 -9.48 15.48 5.06
CA PRO A 738 -10.05 14.13 4.96
C PRO A 738 -9.09 13.05 4.47
N TYR A 739 -8.19 13.35 3.52
CA TYR A 739 -7.28 12.35 2.95
C TYR A 739 -6.37 11.73 4.02
N ALA A 740 -5.96 12.52 5.02
CA ALA A 740 -5.11 12.06 6.11
C ALA A 740 -5.79 10.95 6.92
N SER A 741 -7.07 11.11 7.24
CA SER A 741 -7.84 10.06 7.93
C SER A 741 -8.05 8.84 7.04
N LEU A 742 -8.33 9.04 5.74
CA LEU A 742 -8.56 7.96 4.78
C LEU A 742 -7.31 7.12 4.51
N LEU A 743 -6.10 7.67 4.63
CA LEU A 743 -4.85 6.91 4.56
C LEU A 743 -4.73 5.85 5.67
N ALA A 744 -5.45 6.01 6.78
CA ALA A 744 -5.45 5.07 7.91
C ALA A 744 -6.45 3.92 7.76
N LEU A 745 -7.15 3.82 6.61
CA LEU A 745 -8.15 2.79 6.34
C LEU A 745 -7.64 1.35 6.56
N PRO A 746 -6.40 0.97 6.17
CA PRO A 746 -5.86 -0.36 6.46
C PRO A 746 -5.65 -0.65 7.95
N LEU A 747 -5.53 0.40 8.78
CA LEU A 747 -5.18 0.28 10.20
C LEU A 747 -6.40 0.39 11.13
N ARG A 748 -7.34 1.29 10.83
CA ARG A 748 -8.53 1.59 11.66
C ARG A 748 -9.79 1.82 10.81
N PRO A 749 -10.26 0.82 10.03
CA PRO A 749 -11.31 1.04 9.04
C PRO A 749 -12.63 1.57 9.62
N ARG A 750 -13.06 1.08 10.79
CA ARG A 750 -14.27 1.57 11.47
C ARG A 750 -14.14 3.00 11.96
N ALA A 751 -12.99 3.37 12.52
CA ALA A 751 -12.75 4.74 12.97
C ALA A 751 -12.71 5.73 11.80
N VAL A 752 -12.15 5.30 10.66
CA VAL A 752 -12.17 6.08 9.42
C VAL A 752 -13.61 6.30 8.95
N LEU A 753 -14.44 5.26 8.89
CA LEU A 753 -15.84 5.43 8.47
C LEU A 753 -16.64 6.33 9.40
N HIS A 754 -16.48 6.17 10.71
CA HIS A 754 -17.10 7.08 11.68
C HIS A 754 -16.66 8.53 11.44
N ASN A 755 -15.36 8.76 11.20
CA ASN A 755 -14.83 10.08 10.89
C ASN A 755 -15.37 10.63 9.56
N THR A 756 -15.51 9.80 8.53
CA THR A 756 -16.08 10.23 7.24
C THR A 756 -17.53 10.69 7.40
N GLU A 757 -18.30 10.08 8.29
CA GLU A 757 -19.66 10.50 8.58
C GLU A 757 -19.69 11.88 9.27
N LEU A 758 -18.81 12.10 10.26
CA LEU A 758 -18.64 13.41 10.88
C LEU A 758 -18.23 14.47 9.84
N LEU A 759 -17.28 14.15 8.95
CA LEU A 759 -16.86 15.05 7.87
C LEU A 759 -18.00 15.36 6.89
N LYS A 760 -18.86 14.38 6.56
CA LYS A 760 -20.05 14.60 5.73
C LYS A 760 -21.06 15.54 6.41
N GLN A 761 -21.30 15.38 7.71
CA GLN A 761 -22.15 16.28 8.50
C GLN A 761 -21.58 17.70 8.56
N LEU A 762 -20.26 17.81 8.46
CA LEU A 762 -19.56 19.07 8.25
C LEU A 762 -19.63 19.58 6.78
N GLY A 763 -20.42 19.01 5.88
CA GLY A 763 -20.50 19.47 4.49
C GLY A 763 -19.17 19.40 3.73
N MET A 764 -18.24 18.54 4.16
CA MET A 764 -16.94 18.35 3.50
C MET A 764 -17.03 17.52 2.24
N LEU A 765 -18.16 16.87 1.97
CA LEU A 765 -18.34 16.02 0.80
C LEU A 765 -18.94 16.85 -0.34
N GLY A 766 -18.13 17.12 -1.37
CA GLY A 766 -18.59 17.76 -2.59
C GLY A 766 -18.75 16.77 -3.75
N MET A 767 -18.76 17.30 -4.97
CA MET A 767 -19.03 16.56 -6.19
C MET A 767 -17.97 15.49 -6.49
N TYR A 768 -16.69 15.82 -6.33
CA TYR A 768 -15.56 14.96 -6.66
C TYR A 768 -15.04 14.15 -5.46
N GLY A 769 -15.86 13.99 -4.41
CA GLY A 769 -15.45 13.41 -3.14
C GLY A 769 -15.21 14.49 -2.08
N PHE A 770 -14.33 14.21 -1.13
CA PHE A 770 -14.06 15.14 -0.02
C PHE A 770 -13.25 16.35 -0.49
N TYR A 771 -13.67 17.54 -0.02
CA TYR A 771 -12.92 18.78 -0.10
C TYR A 771 -11.59 18.71 0.67
N GLU A 772 -10.70 19.62 0.32
CA GLU A 772 -9.32 19.69 0.79
C GLU A 772 -9.19 19.74 2.32
N ALA A 773 -9.87 20.67 3.00
CA ALA A 773 -9.75 20.82 4.45
C ALA A 773 -10.90 21.60 5.10
N ALA A 774 -11.06 21.38 6.41
CA ALA A 774 -11.82 22.24 7.32
C ALA A 774 -10.85 22.95 8.28
N ASP A 775 -10.83 24.28 8.24
CA ASP A 775 -10.01 25.12 9.12
C ASP A 775 -10.84 25.56 10.35
N PHE A 776 -10.38 25.16 11.54
CA PHE A 776 -10.96 25.51 12.85
C PHE A 776 -10.13 26.56 13.60
N THR A 777 -9.11 27.13 12.95
CA THR A 777 -8.18 28.07 13.56
C THR A 777 -8.87 29.40 13.82
N GLN A 778 -9.14 29.71 15.09
CA GLN A 778 -9.92 30.89 15.52
C GLN A 778 -9.45 32.21 14.91
N ALA A 779 -8.13 32.40 14.74
CA ALA A 779 -7.56 33.62 14.18
C ALA A 779 -7.93 33.88 12.70
N ARG A 780 -8.54 32.92 11.99
CA ARG A 780 -8.91 32.99 10.57
C ARG A 780 -10.41 33.01 10.33
N LEU A 781 -11.19 32.80 11.38
CA LEU A 781 -12.63 32.69 11.29
C LEU A 781 -13.26 34.07 11.49
N ALA A 782 -14.34 34.33 10.76
CA ALA A 782 -15.16 35.51 11.04
C ALA A 782 -15.84 35.37 12.41
N ALA A 783 -16.26 36.49 13.00
CA ALA A 783 -16.97 36.47 14.28
C ALA A 783 -18.23 35.59 14.20
N GLY A 784 -18.36 34.62 15.11
CA GLY A 784 -19.47 33.66 15.13
C GLY A 784 -19.31 32.43 14.23
N GLN A 785 -18.27 32.39 13.39
CA GLN A 785 -17.97 31.22 12.55
C GLN A 785 -17.17 30.19 13.36
N GLN A 786 -17.64 28.94 13.40
CA GLN A 786 -16.94 27.87 14.13
C GLN A 786 -15.87 27.16 13.28
N ARG A 787 -15.97 27.25 11.96
CA ARG A 787 -15.04 26.63 11.00
C ARG A 787 -15.22 27.22 9.60
N ALA A 788 -14.22 27.03 8.75
CA ALA A 788 -14.27 27.37 7.33
C ALA A 788 -13.86 26.19 6.45
N ILE A 789 -14.56 25.99 5.32
CA ILE A 789 -14.28 24.89 4.39
C ILE A 789 -13.40 25.40 3.25
N VAL A 790 -12.31 24.68 2.99
CA VAL A 790 -11.44 24.89 1.84
C VAL A 790 -12.02 24.07 0.68
N GLN A 791 -12.88 24.70 -0.12
CA GLN A 791 -13.57 24.05 -1.25
C GLN A 791 -12.63 23.90 -2.46
N SER A 792 -11.62 23.04 -2.32
CA SER A 792 -10.66 22.68 -3.36
C SER A 792 -10.40 21.17 -3.33
N TYR A 793 -9.82 20.65 -4.42
CA TYR A 793 -9.44 19.27 -4.61
C TYR A 793 -8.02 19.22 -5.18
N MET A 794 -7.07 18.66 -4.43
CA MET A 794 -5.70 18.46 -4.93
C MET A 794 -5.53 17.06 -5.54
N ALA A 795 -4.85 16.97 -6.69
CA ALA A 795 -4.77 15.71 -7.43
C ALA A 795 -4.06 14.60 -6.65
N HIS A 796 -2.97 14.89 -5.97
CA HIS A 796 -2.28 13.91 -5.13
C HIS A 796 -3.10 13.53 -3.88
N HIS A 797 -3.86 14.44 -3.27
CA HIS A 797 -4.77 14.10 -2.16
C HIS A 797 -5.91 13.18 -2.61
N GLN A 798 -6.56 13.49 -3.74
CA GLN A 798 -7.56 12.61 -4.34
C GLN A 798 -6.96 11.26 -4.75
N GLY A 799 -5.71 11.26 -5.25
CA GLY A 799 -5.00 10.06 -5.60
C GLY A 799 -4.71 9.18 -4.39
N MET A 800 -4.26 9.78 -3.28
CA MET A 800 -4.05 9.05 -2.02
C MET A 800 -5.34 8.47 -1.44
N ILE A 801 -6.46 9.21 -1.53
CA ILE A 801 -7.79 8.69 -1.17
C ILE A 801 -8.11 7.48 -2.05
N MET A 802 -7.99 7.63 -3.37
CA MET A 802 -8.29 6.57 -4.32
C MET A 802 -7.45 5.32 -4.10
N LEU A 803 -6.13 5.47 -3.92
CA LEU A 803 -5.23 4.33 -3.70
C LEU A 803 -5.45 3.67 -2.33
N SER A 804 -5.79 4.43 -1.30
CA SER A 804 -6.15 3.85 0.01
C SER A 804 -7.43 3.00 -0.10
N LEU A 805 -8.45 3.52 -0.80
CA LEU A 805 -9.70 2.80 -1.05
C LEU A 805 -9.47 1.55 -1.91
N VAL A 806 -8.68 1.67 -3.00
CA VAL A 806 -8.33 0.54 -3.88
C VAL A 806 -7.56 -0.52 -3.12
N ASN A 807 -6.54 -0.15 -2.34
CA ASN A 807 -5.81 -1.12 -1.53
C ASN A 807 -6.76 -1.81 -0.53
N TYR A 808 -7.61 -1.07 0.17
CA TYR A 808 -8.53 -1.69 1.12
C TYR A 808 -9.55 -2.64 0.43
N LEU A 809 -10.17 -2.20 -0.67
CA LEU A 809 -11.21 -2.95 -1.38
C LEU A 809 -10.67 -4.11 -2.23
N GLN A 810 -9.41 -4.02 -2.69
CA GLN A 810 -8.76 -5.01 -3.58
C GLN A 810 -7.56 -5.73 -2.92
N GLY A 811 -7.49 -5.71 -1.59
CA GLY A 811 -6.58 -6.53 -0.77
C GLY A 811 -5.10 -6.12 -0.80
N ASP A 812 -4.82 -4.82 -0.87
CA ASP A 812 -3.52 -4.18 -1.06
C ASP A 812 -2.95 -4.36 -2.48
N ALA A 813 -3.78 -4.18 -3.51
CA ALA A 813 -3.41 -4.38 -4.91
C ALA A 813 -2.12 -3.64 -5.33
N MET A 814 -1.95 -2.38 -4.93
CA MET A 814 -0.77 -1.59 -5.30
C MET A 814 0.48 -2.04 -4.54
N VAL A 815 0.33 -2.42 -3.27
CA VAL A 815 1.43 -2.97 -2.47
C VAL A 815 1.90 -4.31 -3.06
N ARG A 816 0.96 -5.21 -3.42
CA ARG A 816 1.30 -6.50 -4.04
C ARG A 816 2.03 -6.30 -5.36
N ARG A 817 1.57 -5.37 -6.21
CA ARG A 817 2.24 -5.03 -7.47
C ARG A 817 3.63 -4.48 -7.25
N PHE A 818 3.79 -3.51 -6.35
CA PHE A 818 5.09 -2.95 -6.01
C PHE A 818 6.07 -4.02 -5.51
N GLN A 819 5.60 -4.92 -4.62
CA GLN A 819 6.39 -6.03 -4.08
C GLN A 819 6.65 -7.18 -5.07
N ARG A 820 5.93 -7.24 -6.19
CA ARG A 820 6.15 -8.25 -7.24
C ARG A 820 7.42 -7.97 -8.06
N ASP A 821 7.91 -6.73 -8.05
CA ASP A 821 9.12 -6.37 -8.79
C ASP A 821 10.38 -7.02 -8.15
N PRO A 822 11.21 -7.75 -8.93
CA PRO A 822 12.39 -8.43 -8.41
C PRO A 822 13.38 -7.50 -7.69
N ARG A 823 13.49 -6.24 -8.13
CA ARG A 823 14.37 -5.25 -7.49
C ARG A 823 13.87 -4.92 -6.09
N ILE A 824 12.57 -4.73 -5.93
CA ILE A 824 11.94 -4.47 -4.64
C ILE A 824 12.03 -5.69 -3.71
N GLN A 825 11.83 -6.91 -4.24
CA GLN A 825 11.98 -8.15 -3.47
C GLN A 825 13.38 -8.31 -2.87
N SER A 826 14.41 -7.80 -3.56
CA SER A 826 15.79 -7.83 -3.06
C SER A 826 15.99 -7.00 -1.78
N VAL A 827 15.15 -5.99 -1.55
CA VAL A 827 15.22 -5.05 -0.42
C VAL A 827 14.02 -5.11 0.54
N GLU A 828 13.09 -6.05 0.33
CA GLU A 828 11.83 -6.20 1.09
C GLU A 828 12.04 -6.29 2.62
N LEU A 829 13.23 -6.72 3.06
CA LEU A 829 13.55 -6.81 4.49
C LEU A 829 13.97 -5.47 5.12
N LEU A 830 14.40 -4.47 4.34
CA LEU A 830 14.85 -3.19 4.89
C LEU A 830 13.77 -2.48 5.72
N PRO A 831 12.50 -2.40 5.25
CA PRO A 831 11.41 -1.86 6.07
C PRO A 831 11.20 -2.59 7.40
N HIS A 832 11.56 -3.88 7.47
CA HIS A 832 11.48 -4.69 8.68
C HIS A 832 12.75 -4.62 9.53
N ARG A 833 13.87 -4.10 9.02
CA ARG A 833 15.10 -3.78 9.76
C ARG A 833 14.92 -2.49 10.58
N GLY A 834 13.91 -2.45 11.43
CA GLY A 834 14.01 -1.72 12.69
C GLY A 834 14.67 -2.68 13.67
N GLN A 835 15.64 -2.21 14.46
CA GLN A 835 16.08 -2.97 15.63
C GLN A 835 14.82 -3.56 16.29
N LEU A 836 14.72 -4.89 16.35
CA LEU A 836 13.87 -5.55 17.34
C LEU A 836 14.06 -4.75 18.62
N LEU A 837 12.97 -4.33 19.26
CA LEU A 837 13.01 -3.65 20.54
C LEU A 837 13.80 -4.52 21.53
N ALA A 838 15.12 -4.37 21.55
CA ALA A 838 15.96 -4.58 22.69
C ALA A 838 15.47 -3.54 23.69
N GLY A 839 14.36 -3.89 24.36
CA GLY A 839 13.67 -3.00 25.28
C GLY A 839 14.70 -2.49 26.27
N GLY A 840 14.70 -1.17 26.44
CA GLY A 840 15.79 -0.40 27.01
C GLY A 840 16.50 -1.10 28.17
N SER A 841 17.80 -1.27 28.01
CA SER A 841 18.73 -1.13 29.12
C SER A 841 18.64 0.32 29.58
N SER A 842 17.82 0.57 30.60
CA SER A 842 17.81 1.85 31.28
C SER A 842 19.13 2.00 32.04
N GLY A 843 19.97 2.93 31.58
CA GLY A 843 21.07 3.51 32.34
C GLY A 843 22.46 2.95 32.04
N ALA A 844 23.04 3.30 30.88
CA ALA A 844 24.42 3.83 30.74
C ALA A 844 24.88 3.78 29.27
N THR A 845 24.93 4.95 28.63
CA THR A 845 25.83 5.27 27.50
C THR A 845 25.77 4.38 26.24
N ALA A 846 24.71 4.56 25.44
CA ALA A 846 24.77 4.35 23.99
C ALA A 846 25.27 5.63 23.27
N GLN A 847 26.41 6.17 23.71
CA GLN A 847 27.33 6.91 22.85
C GLN A 847 28.49 5.95 22.58
N GLY A 848 28.75 5.63 21.32
CA GLY A 848 29.86 4.77 20.93
C GLY A 848 29.54 3.80 19.80
N ALA A 849 29.03 4.32 18.69
CA ALA A 849 29.21 3.76 17.36
C ALA A 849 28.97 4.87 16.31
N LEU A 850 29.64 6.02 16.50
CA LEU A 850 30.01 6.87 15.37
C LEU A 850 31.32 6.29 14.81
N PRO A 851 31.53 6.23 13.49
CA PRO A 851 32.87 6.00 12.95
C PRO A 851 33.77 7.11 13.51
N LEU A 852 34.92 6.73 14.08
CA LEU A 852 35.92 7.66 14.60
C LEU A 852 36.28 8.69 13.52
N LYS A 853 35.70 9.89 13.63
CA LYS A 853 36.23 11.10 13.00
C LYS A 853 37.50 11.47 13.75
N TRP A 854 38.63 11.46 13.05
CA TRP A 854 39.80 12.23 13.47
C TRP A 854 39.50 13.70 13.19
N SER A 855 39.15 14.45 14.24
CA SER A 855 39.18 15.91 14.24
C SER A 855 40.16 16.36 15.32
N LEU A 856 41.37 16.73 14.91
CA LEU A 856 42.25 17.56 15.71
C LEU A 856 41.58 18.94 15.85
N GLN A 857 41.14 19.29 17.05
CA GLN A 857 40.86 20.67 17.44
C GLN A 857 41.86 21.07 18.53
N HIS A 858 42.79 21.95 18.20
CA HIS A 858 43.53 22.76 19.17
C HIS A 858 42.69 23.99 19.56
N PRO A 859 42.62 24.39 20.84
CA PRO A 859 42.06 25.66 21.23
C PRO A 859 43.17 26.69 21.49
N ASN A 860 42.97 27.90 20.96
CA ASN A 860 43.41 29.23 21.45
C ASN A 860 43.89 30.10 20.29
N TYR A 861 43.08 31.07 19.84
CA TYR A 861 43.43 32.48 20.00
C TYR A 861 42.29 33.42 19.57
N ARG A 862 42.23 34.55 20.27
CA ARG A 862 41.25 35.65 20.14
C ARG A 862 41.49 36.52 18.89
N ARG A 863 40.39 37.08 18.39
CA ARG A 863 40.22 38.33 17.58
C ARG A 863 41.48 39.15 17.26
N ARG A 864 41.65 39.56 15.99
CA ARG A 864 41.65 40.97 15.51
C ARG A 864 41.76 41.08 13.97
N ARG A 865 41.30 42.23 13.49
CA ARG A 865 41.09 42.77 12.12
C ARG A 865 42.34 42.84 11.19
N TRP A 866 42.04 43.20 9.93
CA TRP A 866 42.86 43.81 8.83
C TRP A 866 43.28 42.82 7.72
N VAL A 867 42.72 42.88 6.50
CA VAL A 867 42.92 43.79 5.33
C VAL A 867 44.11 43.38 4.44
N GLN A 868 43.79 43.29 3.13
CA GLN A 868 44.65 43.41 1.93
C GLN A 868 45.51 42.26 1.39
N CYS A 869 45.17 41.92 0.13
CA CYS A 869 46.00 41.90 -1.08
C CYS A 869 47.09 40.84 -1.32
N LEU A 870 46.95 40.30 -2.55
CA LEU A 870 47.98 40.02 -3.56
C LEU A 870 48.84 38.75 -3.42
N GLY A 871 48.72 37.90 -4.45
CA GLY A 871 49.88 37.53 -5.26
C GLY A 871 50.13 36.04 -5.47
N ARG A 872 49.95 35.62 -6.75
CA ARG A 872 50.75 34.65 -7.54
C ARG A 872 50.97 33.25 -6.93
N HIS A 873 50.66 32.13 -7.58
CA HIS A 873 50.75 31.75 -8.98
C HIS A 873 49.75 30.64 -9.30
#